data_AF-A0A533VVD4-F1
#
_entry.id   AF-A0A533VVD4-F1
#
_cell.length_a   1.000
_cell.length_b   1.000
_cell.length_c   1.000
_cell.angle_alpha   90.00
_cell.angle_beta   90.00
_cell.angle_gamma   90.00
#
_symmetry.space_group_name_H-M   'P 1'
#
loop_
_entity.id
_entity.type
_entity.pdbx_description
1 polymer ?
#
loop_
_entity_poly.entity_id
_entity_poly.type
_entity_poly.pdbx_seq_one_letter_code
_entity_poly.pdbx_strand_id
1 'polypeptide(L)'
;NCLHPDSRVYDENGVWRRIGDVDTRSQGFLTYDKRKQAAIPTKAILKERRWESGSLLKLKTENGRTILLTSDHPVETRRGMVPAGKVSLDDYLMTSGLNGIGFSEPPATEIISSDNLHAAMEKMGIGERGSARAQVLGELRSRNLERVLLNDPRMAQLLKLLGFIYGDGTIPEVKSGHYVSFYGKAEDLSDIKRDLEALGFASHRFTRERHHKINTIYGPSEFDFAEHSLQASSTSLAVLMVALGAPYGKKAAKEYRLPAWLFASEDWQRKLFLAAYFGAELSEPKTTNGYDFQMPLFSVNKLERLSQSAIQLLEDFRSLLQSLYIETSPPARVVGYDYDGVEGRSIGFRVGILSNTKNLLRFFGQIGYLYNGEKQRLASLSSCFLSYLQRIRDERNRIREQAVEMYGSGVPPGKIIESLASETAGPSFIRHSIWNTRGSARVWQSIRLENFVKTFEAGRSGLIYDKVQSIESLPYEGLVYDVTIGDSNHNFVSEGIIVSNCGMRLVRTNLRFGEVKPKVKELVDLLFQLVPAGVGVKGTERFAETQFEEITRWGVKWCAEHDLAWEDDPSHVEEGGYIKGADPRKVSGQALSRGISQFGTLGSGNHYLEIQVVDPARYFDPELARHFGIVHEDQVVVMIHCGSRGFGHQIATDYVRNFEGGMKRAGIQVRDRELASLPFNSREGQNYYGAMACAANFAFVNRQVIVQKIREAFGRVFHRDPEALDMHLVYDVCHNIAKVERHTYDGSTVEAIVHRKGATRSFGPGHPDIPPPYRSVGQPVIIGGSMETGSYLLVGTHRAMEETFGSTAHGSGRTMSRTAAKKTVRGYDLQRKMQEKGIYVKAATMDGLAEEAGMAYKDISQVVETMDRAGISKKVVALRPIGNVKG
;
A
#
# COMPACT_ATOMS: atom_id res chain seq x y z
N ASN A 1 2.89 -7.41 -12.48
CA ASN A 1 2.18 -7.59 -11.20
C ASN A 1 0.77 -7.12 -11.44
N CYS A 2 -0.27 -7.97 -11.47
CA CYS A 2 -1.65 -7.50 -11.67
C CYS A 2 -2.68 -8.39 -10.94
N LEU A 3 -3.88 -7.87 -10.75
CA LEU A 3 -5.05 -8.46 -10.10
C LEU A 3 -6.20 -8.62 -11.13
N HIS A 4 -7.13 -9.54 -10.86
CA HIS A 4 -8.38 -9.65 -11.63
C HIS A 4 -9.22 -8.37 -11.52
N PRO A 5 -9.92 -7.90 -12.57
CA PRO A 5 -10.76 -6.69 -12.55
C PRO A 5 -11.76 -6.64 -11.40
N ASP A 6 -12.38 -7.77 -11.05
CA ASP A 6 -13.36 -7.82 -9.95
C ASP A 6 -12.76 -7.79 -8.54
N SER A 7 -11.43 -7.92 -8.40
CA SER A 7 -10.76 -7.92 -7.09
C SER A 7 -11.05 -6.63 -6.33
N ARG A 8 -11.61 -6.76 -5.13
CA ARG A 8 -12.07 -5.64 -4.32
C ARG A 8 -10.92 -4.95 -3.62
N VAL A 9 -10.70 -3.66 -3.90
CA VAL A 9 -9.79 -2.80 -3.14
C VAL A 9 -10.55 -1.94 -2.15
N TYR A 10 -9.92 -1.64 -1.02
CA TYR A 10 -10.56 -1.07 0.17
C TYR A 10 -10.04 0.33 0.51
N ASP A 11 -10.93 1.23 0.88
CA ASP A 11 -10.61 2.57 1.38
C ASP A 11 -10.41 2.61 2.92
N GLU A 12 -10.02 3.78 3.45
CA GLU A 12 -9.81 3.98 4.89
C GLU A 12 -11.08 3.79 5.74
N ASN A 13 -12.26 3.95 5.13
CA ASN A 13 -13.54 3.90 5.81
C ASN A 13 -14.18 2.50 5.75
N GLY A 14 -13.54 1.54 5.08
CA GLY A 14 -14.05 0.18 4.89
C GLY A 14 -15.06 0.02 3.75
N VAL A 15 -15.10 0.97 2.81
CA VAL A 15 -15.85 0.88 1.56
C VAL A 15 -14.94 0.25 0.50
N TRP A 16 -15.47 -0.65 -0.33
CA TRP A 16 -14.70 -1.30 -1.39
C TRP A 16 -15.26 -1.05 -2.79
N ARG A 17 -14.38 -1.16 -3.79
CA ARG A 17 -14.69 -1.11 -5.23
C ARG A 17 -13.91 -2.20 -5.95
N ARG A 18 -14.42 -2.68 -7.09
CA ARG A 18 -13.66 -3.56 -7.98
C ARG A 18 -12.47 -2.78 -8.56
N ILE A 19 -11.27 -3.36 -8.62
CA ILE A 19 -10.09 -2.67 -9.14
C ILE A 19 -10.27 -2.22 -10.61
N GLY A 20 -11.07 -2.94 -11.41
CA GLY A 20 -11.51 -2.52 -12.75
C GLY A 20 -12.33 -1.23 -12.75
N ASP A 21 -13.17 -1.01 -11.73
CA ASP A 21 -14.09 0.13 -11.60
C ASP A 21 -13.50 1.31 -10.79
N VAL A 22 -12.30 1.13 -10.21
CA VAL A 22 -11.60 2.20 -9.49
C VAL A 22 -11.40 3.43 -10.38
N ASP A 23 -11.83 4.58 -9.87
CA ASP A 23 -11.35 5.89 -10.31
C ASP A 23 -10.50 6.45 -9.19
N THR A 24 -9.20 6.47 -9.44
CA THR A 24 -8.16 6.95 -8.53
C THR A 24 -8.27 8.45 -8.24
N ARG A 25 -9.22 9.18 -8.85
CA ARG A 25 -9.49 10.62 -8.61
C ARG A 25 -10.07 10.92 -7.24
N SER A 26 -10.98 10.07 -6.77
CA SER A 26 -11.79 10.33 -5.58
C SER A 26 -11.54 9.33 -4.45
N GLN A 27 -10.81 8.24 -4.72
CA GLN A 27 -10.85 7.03 -3.90
C GLN A 27 -9.63 6.93 -2.99
N GLY A 28 -9.88 6.81 -1.69
CA GLY A 28 -8.87 6.44 -0.70
C GLY A 28 -8.51 4.96 -0.80
N PHE A 29 -7.32 4.62 -0.33
CA PHE A 29 -6.84 3.24 -0.24
C PHE A 29 -6.35 2.96 1.18
N LEU A 30 -6.57 1.74 1.66
CA LEU A 30 -6.03 1.22 2.92
C LEU A 30 -4.73 0.47 2.64
N THR A 31 -3.67 0.76 3.40
CA THR A 31 -2.32 0.15 3.22
C THR A 31 -1.73 -0.25 4.55
N TYR A 32 -0.61 -1.00 4.55
CA TYR A 32 0.07 -1.39 5.78
C TYR A 32 1.43 -0.71 5.95
N ASP A 33 1.55 0.05 7.04
CA ASP A 33 2.81 0.65 7.50
C ASP A 33 3.52 -0.33 8.45
N LYS A 34 4.53 -1.03 7.92
CA LYS A 34 5.36 -1.99 8.67
C LYS A 34 6.11 -1.39 9.86
N ARG A 35 6.34 -0.07 9.87
CA ARG A 35 7.08 0.62 10.95
C ARG A 35 6.15 0.98 12.10
N LYS A 36 4.93 1.43 11.78
CA LYS A 36 3.87 1.71 12.77
C LYS A 36 3.14 0.46 13.24
N GLN A 37 3.28 -0.66 12.51
CA GLN A 37 2.48 -1.88 12.68
C GLN A 37 0.97 -1.56 12.66
N ALA A 38 0.55 -0.74 11.71
CA ALA A 38 -0.80 -0.22 11.61
C ALA A 38 -1.25 -0.16 10.14
N ALA A 39 -2.56 -0.33 9.91
CA ALA A 39 -3.16 0.02 8.64
C ALA A 39 -3.31 1.55 8.54
N ILE A 40 -3.02 2.16 7.39
CA ILE A 40 -3.05 3.63 7.20
C ILE A 40 -3.82 4.04 5.93
N PRO A 41 -4.42 5.25 5.91
CA PRO A 41 -5.05 5.81 4.73
C PRO A 41 -4.03 6.38 3.73
N THR A 42 -4.33 6.25 2.43
CA THR A 42 -3.57 6.87 1.34
C THR A 42 -4.45 7.13 0.11
N LYS A 43 -3.83 7.54 -1.00
CA LYS A 43 -4.45 7.61 -2.34
C LYS A 43 -3.63 6.84 -3.37
N ALA A 44 -4.30 6.36 -4.41
CA ALA A 44 -3.65 5.82 -5.60
C ALA A 44 -2.92 6.91 -6.40
N ILE A 45 -1.96 6.46 -7.23
CA ILE A 45 -1.07 7.27 -8.08
C ILE A 45 -0.99 6.75 -9.51
N LEU A 46 -1.02 5.43 -9.73
CA LEU A 46 -1.13 4.86 -11.09
C LEU A 46 -1.84 3.51 -11.11
N LYS A 47 -3.07 3.47 -11.64
CA LYS A 47 -3.79 2.26 -12.04
C LYS A 47 -3.29 1.78 -13.39
N GLU A 48 -2.47 0.74 -13.39
CA GLU A 48 -2.00 0.12 -14.63
C GLU A 48 -2.97 -0.97 -15.08
N ARG A 49 -3.05 -1.21 -16.40
CA ARG A 49 -3.75 -2.37 -16.96
C ARG A 49 -2.93 -3.02 -18.09
N ARG A 50 -2.88 -4.34 -18.11
CA ARG A 50 -2.34 -5.14 -19.23
C ARG A 50 -3.36 -6.18 -19.67
N TRP A 51 -3.25 -6.66 -20.91
CA TRP A 51 -3.90 -7.92 -21.27
C TRP A 51 -3.10 -9.08 -20.66
N GLU A 52 -3.80 -10.06 -20.12
CA GLU A 52 -3.25 -11.33 -19.66
C GLU A 52 -3.90 -12.45 -20.48
N SER A 53 -3.08 -13.33 -21.04
CA SER A 53 -3.52 -14.45 -21.89
C SER A 53 -2.84 -15.73 -21.40
N GLY A 54 -3.50 -16.46 -20.52
CA GLY A 54 -2.92 -17.62 -19.84
C GLY A 54 -3.74 -18.05 -18.63
N SER A 55 -3.27 -17.72 -17.42
CA SER A 55 -3.95 -18.11 -16.19
C SER A 55 -3.72 -17.12 -15.04
N LEU A 56 -4.77 -16.91 -14.24
CA LEU A 56 -4.65 -16.29 -12.92
C LEU A 56 -4.55 -17.36 -11.85
N LEU A 57 -3.94 -17.00 -10.73
CA LEU A 57 -3.97 -17.82 -9.52
C LEU A 57 -5.03 -17.28 -8.58
N LYS A 58 -5.84 -18.19 -8.09
CA LYS A 58 -6.79 -17.99 -7.00
C LYS A 58 -6.14 -18.51 -5.73
N LEU A 59 -5.61 -17.59 -4.91
CA LEU A 59 -5.14 -17.91 -3.57
C LEU A 59 -6.32 -17.88 -2.61
N LYS A 60 -6.42 -18.87 -1.72
CA LYS A 60 -7.43 -18.92 -0.66
C LYS A 60 -6.78 -19.15 0.70
N THR A 61 -7.24 -18.46 1.74
CA THR A 61 -6.78 -18.65 3.12
C THR A 61 -7.77 -19.45 3.98
N GLU A 62 -7.33 -19.91 5.15
CA GLU A 62 -8.16 -20.67 6.09
C GLU A 62 -9.35 -19.85 6.62
N ASN A 63 -9.17 -18.56 6.93
CA ASN A 63 -10.28 -17.68 7.33
C ASN A 63 -11.10 -17.16 6.13
N GLY A 64 -10.91 -17.73 4.94
CA GLY A 64 -11.81 -17.59 3.80
C GLY A 64 -11.50 -16.43 2.85
N ARG A 65 -10.39 -15.71 3.02
CA ARG A 65 -9.95 -14.72 2.01
C ARG A 65 -9.66 -15.43 0.71
N THR A 66 -10.08 -14.85 -0.42
CA THR A 66 -9.85 -15.40 -1.76
C THR A 66 -9.48 -14.26 -2.69
N ILE A 67 -8.34 -14.35 -3.37
CA ILE A 67 -7.85 -13.31 -4.29
C ILE A 67 -7.43 -13.93 -5.63
N LEU A 68 -7.83 -13.30 -6.74
CA LEU A 68 -7.42 -13.70 -8.09
C LEU A 68 -6.38 -12.70 -8.64
N LEU A 69 -5.20 -13.20 -8.97
CA LEU A 69 -4.06 -12.39 -9.37
C LEU A 69 -3.04 -13.11 -10.25
N THR A 70 -2.27 -12.34 -11.01
CA THR A 70 -1.21 -12.86 -11.88
C THR A 70 -0.06 -13.40 -11.03
N SER A 71 0.65 -14.42 -11.51
CA SER A 71 1.65 -15.11 -10.68
C SER A 71 2.77 -14.19 -10.17
N ASP A 72 3.05 -13.08 -10.89
CA ASP A 72 4.07 -12.07 -10.60
C ASP A 72 3.66 -11.03 -9.56
N HIS A 73 2.37 -10.88 -9.27
CA HIS A 73 1.88 -9.94 -8.28
C HIS A 73 2.32 -10.33 -6.85
N PRO A 74 3.08 -9.47 -6.11
CA PRO A 74 3.49 -9.72 -4.73
C PRO A 74 2.30 -9.79 -3.77
N VAL A 75 2.35 -10.68 -2.79
CA VAL A 75 1.47 -10.69 -1.60
C VAL A 75 2.31 -10.68 -0.32
N GLU A 76 1.93 -9.88 0.68
CA GLU A 76 2.65 -9.86 1.96
C GLU A 76 2.43 -11.16 2.76
N THR A 77 3.51 -11.72 3.28
CA THR A 77 3.54 -12.95 4.08
C THR A 77 4.45 -12.78 5.30
N ARG A 78 4.51 -13.78 6.19
CA ARG A 78 5.52 -13.83 7.27
C ARG A 78 6.98 -13.75 6.76
N ARG A 79 7.23 -13.95 5.46
CA ARG A 79 8.54 -13.84 4.79
C ARG A 79 8.73 -12.52 4.02
N GLY A 80 7.80 -11.56 4.14
CA GLY A 80 7.77 -10.34 3.36
C GLY A 80 6.92 -10.45 2.09
N MET A 81 7.21 -9.59 1.11
CA MET A 81 6.51 -9.51 -0.18
C MET A 81 6.88 -10.70 -1.07
N VAL A 82 5.96 -11.65 -1.18
CA VAL A 82 6.12 -12.96 -1.82
C VAL A 82 5.10 -13.07 -2.96
N PRO A 83 5.50 -13.15 -4.24
CA PRO A 83 4.55 -13.28 -5.33
C PRO A 83 3.58 -14.47 -5.25
N ALA A 84 2.41 -14.26 -5.84
CA ALA A 84 1.26 -15.15 -5.72
C ALA A 84 1.43 -16.52 -6.39
N GLY A 85 2.28 -16.61 -7.42
CA GLY A 85 2.73 -17.85 -8.09
C GLY A 85 3.30 -18.97 -7.21
N LYS A 86 3.37 -18.75 -5.90
CA LYS A 86 4.57 -19.12 -5.16
C LYS A 86 4.58 -18.96 -3.63
N VAL A 87 3.57 -18.30 -3.09
CA VAL A 87 2.92 -18.72 -1.85
C VAL A 87 2.77 -20.26 -1.82
N SER A 88 3.07 -20.94 -0.72
CA SER A 88 2.72 -22.36 -0.46
C SER A 88 1.53 -22.50 0.51
N LEU A 89 1.04 -23.73 0.74
CA LEU A 89 0.02 -24.00 1.77
C LEU A 89 0.56 -23.79 3.21
N ASP A 90 1.89 -23.75 3.36
CA ASP A 90 2.59 -23.49 4.62
C ASP A 90 2.89 -21.99 4.86
N ASP A 91 2.77 -21.17 3.81
CA ASP A 91 2.83 -19.71 3.96
C ASP A 91 1.57 -19.19 4.66
N TYR A 92 1.76 -18.06 5.35
CA TYR A 92 0.69 -17.29 5.94
C TYR A 92 0.65 -15.92 5.25
N LEU A 93 -0.46 -15.60 4.59
CA LEU A 93 -0.70 -14.29 4.01
C LEU A 93 -1.08 -13.31 5.12
N MET A 94 -0.65 -12.06 5.02
CA MET A 94 -1.20 -11.03 5.91
C MET A 94 -2.59 -10.62 5.41
N THR A 95 -3.61 -10.79 6.26
CA THR A 95 -5.02 -10.53 5.94
C THR A 95 -5.71 -9.60 6.93
N SER A 96 -6.69 -8.85 6.44
CA SER A 96 -7.61 -8.05 7.26
C SER A 96 -8.88 -8.83 7.64
N GLY A 97 -9.51 -8.47 8.77
CA GLY A 97 -10.87 -8.87 9.13
C GLY A 97 -11.96 -8.08 8.39
N LEU A 98 -11.57 -7.00 7.70
CA LEU A 98 -12.45 -6.16 6.91
C LEU A 98 -13.08 -6.93 5.73
N ASN A 99 -14.40 -7.03 5.73
CA ASN A 99 -15.21 -7.47 4.59
C ASN A 99 -15.73 -6.28 3.78
N GLY A 100 -16.02 -5.17 4.48
CA GLY A 100 -16.49 -3.90 3.94
C GLY A 100 -17.87 -3.96 3.26
N ILE A 101 -18.31 -2.80 2.78
CA ILE A 101 -19.50 -2.63 1.95
C ILE A 101 -19.07 -2.10 0.57
N GLY A 102 -19.70 -2.59 -0.48
CA GLY A 102 -19.43 -2.12 -1.85
C GLY A 102 -19.94 -0.70 -2.04
N PHE A 103 -19.18 0.13 -2.74
CA PHE A 103 -19.67 1.46 -3.12
C PHE A 103 -20.79 1.34 -4.16
N SER A 104 -21.88 2.08 -3.91
CA SER A 104 -22.93 2.42 -4.85
C SER A 104 -23.01 3.94 -4.97
N GLU A 105 -23.29 4.44 -6.18
CA GLU A 105 -23.37 5.89 -6.44
C GLU A 105 -24.69 6.44 -5.88
N PRO A 106 -24.67 7.36 -4.91
CA PRO A 106 -25.91 7.85 -4.30
C PRO A 106 -26.76 8.68 -5.28
N PRO A 107 -28.08 8.80 -5.04
CA PRO A 107 -28.91 9.72 -5.81
C PRO A 107 -28.49 11.18 -5.55
N ALA A 108 -28.69 12.05 -6.55
CA ALA A 108 -28.40 13.49 -6.46
C ALA A 108 -29.43 14.28 -5.62
N THR A 109 -29.96 13.68 -4.55
CA THR A 109 -30.96 14.25 -3.64
C THR A 109 -30.35 15.38 -2.81
N GLU A 110 -31.03 16.51 -2.71
CA GLU A 110 -30.59 17.63 -1.87
C GLU A 110 -30.85 17.35 -0.37
N ILE A 111 -29.80 17.48 0.44
CA ILE A 111 -29.81 17.20 1.88
C ILE A 111 -29.63 18.48 2.70
N ILE A 112 -28.87 19.45 2.18
CA ILE A 112 -28.74 20.80 2.74
C ILE A 112 -29.22 21.81 1.70
N SER A 113 -30.14 22.67 2.14
CA SER A 113 -30.79 23.73 1.36
C SER A 113 -30.80 25.03 2.16
N SER A 114 -31.15 26.16 1.53
CA SER A 114 -31.29 27.43 2.25
C SER A 114 -32.33 27.32 3.38
N ASP A 115 -33.44 26.64 3.13
CA ASP A 115 -34.57 26.53 4.06
C ASP A 115 -34.21 25.76 5.33
N ASN A 116 -33.49 24.63 5.21
CA ASN A 116 -33.11 23.86 6.40
C ASN A 116 -31.92 24.47 7.16
N LEU A 117 -31.06 25.25 6.50
CA LEU A 117 -30.09 26.12 7.17
C LEU A 117 -30.79 27.27 7.92
N HIS A 118 -31.84 27.88 7.36
CA HIS A 118 -32.64 28.89 8.05
C HIS A 118 -33.37 28.31 9.27
N ALA A 119 -34.03 27.17 9.13
CA ALA A 119 -34.68 26.48 10.24
C ALA A 119 -33.69 26.06 11.35
N ALA A 120 -32.47 25.64 10.98
CA ALA A 120 -31.40 25.37 11.95
C ALA A 120 -30.92 26.64 12.67
N MET A 121 -30.74 27.75 11.95
CA MET A 121 -30.39 29.05 12.54
C MET A 121 -31.47 29.56 13.51
N GLU A 122 -32.75 29.45 13.14
CA GLU A 122 -33.88 29.80 14.00
C GLU A 122 -33.93 28.93 15.27
N LYS A 123 -33.85 27.60 15.11
CA LYS A 123 -33.79 26.61 16.21
C LYS A 123 -32.61 26.85 17.16
N MET A 124 -31.53 27.48 16.68
CA MET A 124 -30.36 27.86 17.47
C MET A 124 -30.46 29.25 18.12
N GLY A 125 -31.48 30.05 17.80
CA GLY A 125 -31.67 31.41 18.31
C GLY A 125 -30.92 32.50 17.52
N ILE A 126 -30.42 32.17 16.32
CA ILE A 126 -29.65 33.09 15.47
C ILE A 126 -30.61 34.04 14.74
N GLY A 127 -30.80 35.23 15.32
CA GLY A 127 -31.73 36.25 14.86
C GLY A 127 -31.35 36.92 13.53
N GLU A 128 -32.32 37.66 12.98
CA GLU A 128 -32.24 38.30 11.64
C GLU A 128 -31.63 39.71 11.66
N ARG A 129 -31.45 40.30 12.85
CA ARG A 129 -30.89 41.65 12.98
C ARG A 129 -29.36 41.60 12.94
N GLY A 130 -28.77 42.28 11.97
CA GLY A 130 -27.32 42.33 11.75
C GLY A 130 -26.81 41.23 10.83
N SER A 131 -25.48 41.13 10.69
CA SER A 131 -24.82 40.30 9.68
C SER A 131 -24.72 38.80 10.01
N ALA A 132 -25.21 38.34 11.17
CA ALA A 132 -24.92 37.00 11.69
C ALA A 132 -25.34 35.85 10.75
N ARG A 133 -26.59 35.85 10.25
CA ARG A 133 -27.05 34.84 9.27
C ARG A 133 -26.28 34.92 7.95
N ALA A 134 -25.96 36.13 7.48
CA ALA A 134 -25.19 36.33 6.25
C ALA A 134 -23.72 35.86 6.40
N GLN A 135 -23.13 36.01 7.58
CA GLN A 135 -21.80 35.48 7.91
C GLN A 135 -21.80 33.94 7.94
N VAL A 136 -22.81 33.31 8.55
CA VAL A 136 -22.97 31.85 8.54
C VAL A 136 -23.10 31.31 7.11
N LEU A 137 -24.01 31.87 6.32
CA LEU A 137 -24.21 31.45 4.93
C LEU A 137 -22.99 31.74 4.05
N GLY A 138 -22.32 32.88 4.25
CA GLY A 138 -21.06 33.19 3.57
C GLY A 138 -19.91 32.25 3.94
N GLU A 139 -19.81 31.84 5.21
CA GLU A 139 -18.81 30.87 5.66
C GLU A 139 -19.06 29.48 5.01
N LEU A 140 -20.31 29.03 4.98
CA LEU A 140 -20.70 27.80 4.28
C LEU A 140 -20.46 27.91 2.76
N ARG A 141 -20.86 29.00 2.11
CA ARG A 141 -20.62 29.27 0.67
C ARG A 141 -19.14 29.20 0.31
N SER A 142 -18.26 29.81 1.12
CA SER A 142 -16.81 29.78 0.90
C SER A 142 -16.22 28.36 0.93
N ARG A 143 -16.89 27.42 1.61
CA ARG A 143 -16.55 25.99 1.68
C ARG A 143 -17.37 25.13 0.72
N ASN A 144 -18.28 25.73 -0.07
CA ASN A 144 -19.29 25.06 -0.90
C ASN A 144 -20.22 24.14 -0.09
N LEU A 145 -20.56 24.50 1.15
CA LEU A 145 -21.39 23.72 2.09
C LEU A 145 -22.77 24.36 2.34
N GLU A 146 -23.14 25.45 1.66
CA GLU A 146 -24.48 26.04 1.74
C GLU A 146 -25.56 25.22 1.02
N ARG A 147 -25.11 24.29 0.16
CA ARG A 147 -25.93 23.31 -0.56
C ARG A 147 -25.14 22.02 -0.61
N VAL A 148 -25.74 20.90 -0.19
CA VAL A 148 -25.08 19.58 -0.16
C VAL A 148 -26.04 18.54 -0.69
N LEU A 149 -25.58 17.75 -1.66
CA LEU A 149 -26.32 16.61 -2.21
C LEU A 149 -25.86 15.30 -1.57
N LEU A 150 -26.69 14.27 -1.61
CA LEU A 150 -26.37 12.97 -1.02
C LEU A 150 -25.21 12.26 -1.72
N ASN A 151 -24.91 12.58 -2.98
CA ASN A 151 -23.73 12.14 -3.71
C ASN A 151 -22.53 13.11 -3.61
N ASP A 152 -22.55 14.10 -2.72
CA ASP A 152 -21.41 14.99 -2.54
C ASP A 152 -20.18 14.23 -2.00
N PRO A 153 -18.97 14.42 -2.57
CA PRO A 153 -17.76 13.73 -2.11
C PRO A 153 -17.42 13.91 -0.63
N ARG A 154 -17.94 14.96 0.02
CA ARG A 154 -17.73 15.26 1.45
C ARG A 154 -18.74 14.58 2.37
N MET A 155 -19.76 13.88 1.84
CA MET A 155 -20.72 13.14 2.66
C MET A 155 -20.03 12.10 3.55
N ALA A 156 -18.87 11.55 3.14
CA ALA A 156 -18.10 10.66 3.99
C ALA A 156 -17.67 11.30 5.32
N GLN A 157 -17.14 12.53 5.28
CA GLN A 157 -16.81 13.33 6.48
C GLN A 157 -18.08 13.65 7.27
N LEU A 158 -19.10 14.19 6.59
CA LEU A 158 -20.34 14.67 7.23
C LEU A 158 -21.10 13.56 7.95
N LEU A 159 -21.21 12.36 7.35
CA LEU A 159 -21.86 11.18 7.95
C LEU A 159 -21.12 10.68 9.18
N LYS A 160 -19.77 10.61 9.13
CA LYS A 160 -18.96 10.21 10.28
C LYS A 160 -19.12 11.20 11.44
N LEU A 161 -19.00 12.49 11.18
CA LEU A 161 -19.17 13.54 12.20
C LEU A 161 -20.59 13.54 12.79
N LEU A 162 -21.62 13.44 11.94
CA LEU A 162 -23.02 13.35 12.37
C LEU A 162 -23.26 12.13 13.26
N GLY A 163 -22.77 10.95 12.86
CA GLY A 163 -22.87 9.71 13.64
C GLY A 163 -22.24 9.84 15.03
N PHE A 164 -21.04 10.41 15.13
CA PHE A 164 -20.39 10.63 16.41
C PHE A 164 -21.13 11.67 17.28
N ILE A 165 -21.76 12.71 16.68
CA ILE A 165 -22.57 13.70 17.42
C ILE A 165 -23.83 13.08 18.05
N TYR A 166 -24.37 12.00 17.48
CA TYR A 166 -25.41 11.23 18.17
C TYR A 166 -24.88 10.53 19.43
N GLY A 167 -23.61 10.09 19.44
CA GLY A 167 -22.89 9.49 20.58
C GLY A 167 -22.06 10.48 21.41
N ASP A 168 -20.73 10.34 21.47
CA ASP A 168 -19.85 11.19 22.30
C ASP A 168 -19.58 12.60 21.73
N GLY A 169 -20.46 13.14 20.88
CA GLY A 169 -20.45 14.55 20.46
C GLY A 169 -21.64 15.36 21.01
N THR A 170 -21.51 16.69 21.03
CA THR A 170 -22.51 17.62 21.55
C THR A 170 -22.45 18.98 20.85
N ILE A 171 -23.62 19.54 20.55
CA ILE A 171 -23.82 20.93 20.11
C ILE A 171 -24.64 21.63 21.21
N PRO A 172 -24.02 22.38 22.14
CA PRO A 172 -24.72 22.87 23.32
C PRO A 172 -25.50 24.16 23.06
N GLU A 173 -26.53 24.38 23.88
CA GLU A 173 -27.32 25.62 23.86
C GLU A 173 -26.54 26.76 24.52
N VAL A 174 -26.19 27.77 23.70
CA VAL A 174 -25.45 28.96 24.10
C VAL A 174 -26.10 30.20 23.49
N LYS A 175 -25.96 31.36 24.15
CA LYS A 175 -26.57 32.63 23.68
C LYS A 175 -25.86 33.22 22.44
N SER A 176 -24.61 32.86 22.22
CA SER A 176 -23.78 33.25 21.08
C SER A 176 -22.53 32.36 21.03
N GLY A 177 -21.78 32.40 19.93
CA GLY A 177 -20.53 31.65 19.79
C GLY A 177 -20.73 30.13 19.77
N HIS A 178 -21.73 29.64 19.02
CA HIS A 178 -22.04 28.21 18.92
C HIS A 178 -20.85 27.42 18.38
N TYR A 179 -20.65 26.23 18.93
CA TYR A 179 -19.55 25.31 18.64
C TYR A 179 -20.03 23.86 18.63
N VAL A 180 -19.19 22.96 18.12
CA VAL A 180 -19.38 21.50 18.23
C VAL A 180 -18.23 20.93 19.06
N SER A 181 -18.54 20.07 20.02
CA SER A 181 -17.55 19.32 20.82
C SER A 181 -17.67 17.81 20.60
N PHE A 182 -16.53 17.14 20.61
CA PHE A 182 -16.38 15.68 20.50
C PHE A 182 -15.51 15.19 21.67
N TYR A 183 -15.91 14.13 22.36
CA TYR A 183 -15.19 13.55 23.50
C TYR A 183 -14.61 12.18 23.12
N GLY A 184 -13.46 11.80 23.69
CA GLY A 184 -12.79 10.55 23.32
C GLY A 184 -11.34 10.49 23.79
N LYS A 185 -10.56 9.51 23.32
CA LYS A 185 -9.12 9.45 23.62
C LYS A 185 -8.35 10.48 22.80
N ALA A 186 -7.24 10.99 23.34
CA ALA A 186 -6.42 12.01 22.68
C ALA A 186 -5.88 11.60 21.29
N GLU A 187 -5.74 10.29 21.05
CA GLU A 187 -5.38 9.68 19.77
C GLU A 187 -6.57 9.68 18.79
N ASP A 188 -7.68 9.03 19.18
CA ASP A 188 -8.92 8.89 18.38
C ASP A 188 -9.49 10.23 17.88
N LEU A 189 -9.40 11.28 18.71
CA LEU A 189 -9.81 12.66 18.34
C LEU A 189 -9.01 13.23 17.16
N SER A 190 -7.87 12.64 16.78
CA SER A 190 -7.06 13.08 15.63
C SER A 190 -7.71 12.73 14.29
N ASP A 191 -8.48 11.64 14.22
CA ASP A 191 -9.25 11.30 13.01
C ASP A 191 -10.43 12.26 12.82
N ILE A 192 -11.16 12.56 13.90
CA ILE A 192 -12.22 13.59 13.90
C ILE A 192 -11.65 14.93 13.45
N LYS A 193 -10.46 15.29 13.94
CA LYS A 193 -9.76 16.50 13.50
C LYS A 193 -9.42 16.48 12.01
N ARG A 194 -8.91 15.36 11.46
CA ARG A 194 -8.64 15.22 10.01
C ARG A 194 -9.90 15.47 9.17
N ASP A 195 -11.03 14.88 9.56
CA ASP A 195 -12.29 15.04 8.81
C ASP A 195 -12.89 16.45 8.94
N LEU A 196 -12.73 17.13 10.09
CA LEU A 196 -13.08 18.55 10.26
C LEU A 196 -12.21 19.48 9.41
N GLU A 197 -10.90 19.25 9.39
CA GLU A 197 -9.95 20.03 8.57
C GLU A 197 -10.19 19.81 7.06
N ALA A 198 -10.57 18.59 6.65
CA ALA A 198 -10.99 18.29 5.28
C ALA A 198 -12.27 19.01 4.84
N LEU A 199 -13.14 19.40 5.79
CA LEU A 199 -14.31 20.27 5.56
C LEU A 199 -13.99 21.78 5.69
N GLY A 200 -12.75 22.14 6.03
CA GLY A 200 -12.31 23.53 6.23
C GLY A 200 -12.67 24.11 7.60
N PHE A 201 -12.88 23.28 8.63
CA PHE A 201 -13.17 23.75 9.99
C PHE A 201 -12.00 23.49 10.94
N ALA A 202 -11.46 24.56 11.53
CA ALA A 202 -10.43 24.48 12.55
C ALA A 202 -10.99 23.92 13.86
N SER A 203 -10.16 23.16 14.59
CA SER A 203 -10.53 22.58 15.88
C SER A 203 -9.34 22.48 16.84
N HIS A 204 -9.62 22.64 18.13
CA HIS A 204 -8.64 22.66 19.21
C HIS A 204 -8.92 21.53 20.20
N ARG A 205 -7.86 20.85 20.67
CA ARG A 205 -7.95 19.76 21.64
C ARG A 205 -7.75 20.31 23.05
N PHE A 206 -8.66 19.97 23.95
CA PHE A 206 -8.63 20.31 25.36
C PHE A 206 -8.48 19.03 26.19
N THR A 207 -7.79 19.13 27.33
CA THR A 207 -7.69 18.08 28.34
C THR A 207 -8.13 18.65 29.68
N ARG A 208 -8.90 17.89 30.45
CA ARG A 208 -9.35 18.25 31.78
C ARG A 208 -9.27 17.04 32.72
N GLU A 209 -8.49 17.16 33.78
CA GLU A 209 -8.56 16.19 34.88
C GLU A 209 -9.91 16.29 35.60
N ARG A 210 -10.51 15.14 35.89
CA ARG A 210 -11.74 15.01 36.67
C ARG A 210 -11.58 13.94 37.73
N HIS A 211 -11.85 14.32 38.97
CA HIS A 211 -12.09 13.39 40.06
C HIS A 211 -13.53 12.87 39.97
N HIS A 212 -13.69 11.55 39.89
CA HIS A 212 -14.98 10.87 39.82
C HIS A 212 -15.19 9.99 41.06
N LYS A 213 -16.37 10.15 41.70
CA LYS A 213 -16.85 9.28 42.77
C LYS A 213 -18.15 8.61 42.34
N ILE A 214 -18.15 7.28 42.26
CA ILE A 214 -19.31 6.48 41.86
C ILE A 214 -19.69 5.48 42.95
N ASN A 215 -20.97 5.35 43.26
CA ASN A 215 -21.46 4.32 44.17
C ASN A 215 -21.71 3.04 43.38
N THR A 216 -20.87 2.03 43.59
CA THR A 216 -21.02 0.70 42.96
C THR A 216 -21.72 -0.27 43.90
N ILE A 217 -22.16 -1.42 43.40
CA ILE A 217 -22.68 -2.53 44.22
C ILE A 217 -21.63 -3.13 45.18
N TYR A 218 -20.36 -2.76 45.04
CA TYR A 218 -19.24 -3.15 45.91
C TYR A 218 -18.79 -2.01 46.84
N GLY A 219 -19.50 -0.87 46.86
CA GLY A 219 -19.17 0.32 47.64
C GLY A 219 -18.79 1.54 46.77
N PRO A 220 -18.53 2.70 47.40
CA PRO A 220 -18.05 3.90 46.70
C PRO A 220 -16.66 3.65 46.12
N SER A 221 -16.48 3.98 44.84
CA SER A 221 -15.21 3.94 44.13
C SER A 221 -14.86 5.37 43.69
N GLU A 222 -13.64 5.79 44.01
CA GLU A 222 -13.05 7.07 43.61
C GLU A 222 -11.92 6.82 42.61
N PHE A 223 -11.86 7.63 41.55
CA PHE A 223 -10.79 7.59 40.56
C PHE A 223 -10.65 8.94 39.85
N ASP A 224 -9.43 9.29 39.48
CA ASP A 224 -9.13 10.45 38.64
C ASP A 224 -9.02 10.02 37.16
N PHE A 225 -9.52 10.87 36.25
CA PHE A 225 -9.55 10.60 34.83
C PHE A 225 -9.33 11.86 33.99
N ALA A 226 -8.44 11.78 33.00
CA ALA A 226 -8.17 12.82 32.02
C ALA A 226 -9.24 12.80 30.90
N GLU A 227 -10.23 13.68 31.00
CA GLU A 227 -11.21 13.92 29.93
C GLU A 227 -10.55 14.70 28.79
N HIS A 228 -10.37 14.07 27.62
CA HIS A 228 -9.99 14.78 26.40
C HIS A 228 -11.21 15.11 25.55
N SER A 229 -11.18 16.29 24.93
CA SER A 229 -12.19 16.71 23.97
C SER A 229 -11.58 17.50 22.81
N LEU A 230 -12.25 17.48 21.66
CA LEU A 230 -11.96 18.30 20.50
C LEU A 230 -13.13 19.26 20.29
N GLN A 231 -12.86 20.57 20.23
CA GLN A 231 -13.88 21.59 20.02
C GLN A 231 -13.63 22.33 18.70
N ALA A 232 -14.66 22.45 17.88
CA ALA A 232 -14.69 23.25 16.66
C ALA A 232 -15.58 24.47 16.90
N SER A 233 -14.95 25.62 17.17
CA SER A 233 -15.61 26.88 17.52
C SER A 233 -16.12 27.64 16.29
N SER A 234 -16.93 26.98 15.46
CA SER A 234 -17.59 27.56 14.29
C SER A 234 -19.10 27.42 14.40
N THR A 235 -19.79 28.56 14.36
CA THR A 235 -21.26 28.60 14.36
C THR A 235 -21.84 28.08 13.05
N SER A 236 -21.15 28.25 11.91
CA SER A 236 -21.63 27.70 10.64
C SER A 236 -21.53 26.17 10.59
N LEU A 237 -20.49 25.56 11.16
CA LEU A 237 -20.43 24.12 11.37
C LEU A 237 -21.57 23.63 12.27
N ALA A 238 -21.83 24.32 13.39
CA ALA A 238 -22.92 23.95 14.29
C ALA A 238 -24.29 24.01 13.59
N VAL A 239 -24.56 25.07 12.82
CA VAL A 239 -25.77 25.21 11.99
C VAL A 239 -25.86 24.09 10.93
N LEU A 240 -24.77 23.80 10.21
CA LEU A 240 -24.72 22.73 9.20
C LEU A 240 -25.03 21.36 9.81
N MET A 241 -24.44 21.02 10.96
CA MET A 241 -24.72 19.76 11.65
C MET A 241 -26.19 19.68 12.10
N VAL A 242 -26.75 20.76 12.65
CA VAL A 242 -28.17 20.80 13.06
C VAL A 242 -29.11 20.69 11.86
N ALA A 243 -28.76 21.29 10.70
CA ALA A 243 -29.51 21.17 9.45
C ALA A 243 -29.45 19.76 8.84
N LEU A 244 -28.31 19.05 8.96
CA LEU A 244 -28.22 17.61 8.62
C LEU A 244 -29.12 16.73 9.53
N GLY A 245 -29.51 17.23 10.70
CA GLY A 245 -30.38 16.55 11.66
C GLY A 245 -29.78 16.37 13.06
N ALA A 246 -28.57 16.86 13.34
CA ALA A 246 -27.91 16.65 14.61
C ALA A 246 -28.73 17.18 15.81
N PRO A 247 -28.74 16.47 16.95
CA PRO A 247 -29.40 16.93 18.16
C PRO A 247 -28.74 18.19 18.73
N TYR A 248 -29.55 19.24 18.94
CA TYR A 248 -29.12 20.53 19.50
C TYR A 248 -29.55 20.67 20.95
N GLY A 249 -28.59 20.93 21.84
CA GLY A 249 -28.81 21.04 23.27
C GLY A 249 -28.66 19.72 24.03
N LYS A 250 -29.19 19.69 25.26
CA LYS A 250 -29.00 18.57 26.19
C LYS A 250 -29.76 17.31 25.75
N LYS A 251 -29.05 16.36 25.14
CA LYS A 251 -29.63 15.15 24.50
C LYS A 251 -30.55 14.30 25.39
N ALA A 252 -30.27 14.20 26.69
CA ALA A 252 -31.11 13.46 27.63
C ALA A 252 -32.47 14.13 27.90
N ALA A 253 -32.56 15.45 27.74
CA ALA A 253 -33.71 16.28 28.11
C ALA A 253 -34.57 16.75 26.93
N LYS A 254 -34.29 16.28 25.71
CA LYS A 254 -34.98 16.67 24.48
C LYS A 254 -35.39 15.47 23.63
N GLU A 255 -36.45 15.64 22.85
CA GLU A 255 -36.83 14.69 21.80
C GLU A 255 -36.00 14.91 20.53
N TYR A 256 -35.58 13.81 19.91
CA TYR A 256 -35.00 13.78 18.57
C TYR A 256 -35.03 12.33 18.04
N ARG A 257 -34.87 12.19 16.73
CA ARG A 257 -34.86 10.92 15.97
C ARG A 257 -33.71 10.92 14.96
N LEU A 258 -33.55 9.86 14.18
CA LEU A 258 -32.66 9.90 13.00
C LEU A 258 -33.33 10.66 11.84
N PRO A 259 -32.58 11.39 11.00
CA PRO A 259 -33.17 12.16 9.91
C PRO A 259 -33.66 11.24 8.78
N ALA A 260 -34.85 11.52 8.24
CA ALA A 260 -35.52 10.64 7.27
C ALA A 260 -34.68 10.33 6.02
N TRP A 261 -33.86 11.29 5.56
CA TRP A 261 -32.99 11.12 4.39
C TRP A 261 -31.93 10.03 4.56
N LEU A 262 -31.51 9.74 5.80
CA LEU A 262 -30.49 8.73 6.09
C LEU A 262 -30.98 7.31 5.77
N PHE A 263 -32.29 7.06 5.91
CA PHE A 263 -32.90 5.79 5.51
C PHE A 263 -32.93 5.62 3.99
N ALA A 264 -32.99 6.71 3.24
CA ALA A 264 -32.91 6.72 1.77
C ALA A 264 -31.46 6.81 1.23
N SER A 265 -30.44 6.73 2.10
CA SER A 265 -29.03 6.76 1.71
C SER A 265 -28.45 5.37 1.43
N GLU A 266 -27.35 5.34 0.69
CA GLU A 266 -26.70 4.11 0.24
C GLU A 266 -26.14 3.27 1.40
N ASP A 267 -25.95 1.96 1.20
CA ASP A 267 -25.47 1.05 2.25
C ASP A 267 -24.16 1.52 2.90
N TRP A 268 -23.21 2.00 2.07
CA TRP A 268 -21.95 2.53 2.57
C TRP A 268 -22.15 3.81 3.38
N GLN A 269 -23.13 4.65 3.05
CA GLN A 269 -23.44 5.90 3.76
C GLN A 269 -24.08 5.63 5.12
N ARG A 270 -25.09 4.75 5.17
CA ARG A 270 -25.68 4.22 6.40
C ARG A 270 -24.60 3.62 7.31
N LYS A 271 -23.66 2.86 6.73
CA LYS A 271 -22.50 2.29 7.43
C LYS A 271 -21.56 3.33 8.04
N LEU A 272 -21.25 4.43 7.37
CA LEU A 272 -20.35 5.46 7.92
C LEU A 272 -20.94 6.14 9.16
N PHE A 273 -22.22 6.51 9.09
CA PHE A 273 -22.96 7.07 10.24
C PHE A 273 -22.98 6.08 11.41
N LEU A 274 -23.39 4.83 11.17
CA LEU A 274 -23.49 3.80 12.20
C LEU A 274 -22.14 3.48 12.84
N ALA A 275 -21.09 3.27 12.04
CA ALA A 275 -19.77 2.92 12.57
C ALA A 275 -19.13 4.04 13.40
N ALA A 276 -19.37 5.31 13.05
CA ALA A 276 -18.91 6.44 13.87
C ALA A 276 -19.72 6.59 15.17
N TYR A 277 -21.04 6.39 15.13
CA TYR A 277 -21.88 6.32 16.33
C TYR A 277 -21.43 5.20 17.28
N PHE A 278 -21.12 4.01 16.75
CA PHE A 278 -20.61 2.88 17.53
C PHE A 278 -19.18 3.08 18.05
N GLY A 279 -18.36 3.89 17.38
CA GLY A 279 -17.05 4.33 17.86
C GLY A 279 -17.12 4.93 19.27
N ALA A 280 -18.15 5.75 19.51
CA ALA A 280 -18.56 6.24 20.82
C ALA A 280 -19.32 5.15 21.63
N GLU A 281 -20.59 4.91 21.30
CA GLU A 281 -21.60 4.36 22.22
C GLU A 281 -21.64 2.82 22.32
N LEU A 282 -21.10 2.10 21.33
CA LEU A 282 -21.17 0.63 21.31
C LEU A 282 -20.01 0.03 22.12
N SER A 283 -20.32 -0.94 22.97
CA SER A 283 -19.33 -1.74 23.70
C SER A 283 -18.28 -2.36 22.77
N GLU A 284 -17.04 -2.46 23.24
CA GLU A 284 -15.94 -3.14 22.52
C GLU A 284 -16.25 -4.64 22.23
N PRO A 285 -15.67 -5.23 21.18
CA PRO A 285 -15.78 -6.67 20.92
C PRO A 285 -15.14 -7.49 22.05
N LYS A 286 -15.95 -8.30 22.75
CA LYS A 286 -15.52 -9.02 23.96
C LYS A 286 -16.15 -10.40 24.07
N THR A 287 -15.40 -11.37 24.60
CA THR A 287 -15.88 -12.75 24.85
C THR A 287 -16.12 -13.01 26.32
N THR A 288 -17.19 -13.74 26.67
CA THR A 288 -17.54 -14.10 28.05
C THR A 288 -16.60 -15.15 28.64
N ASN A 289 -16.17 -16.10 27.81
CA ASN A 289 -15.44 -17.32 28.21
C ASN A 289 -14.21 -17.57 27.32
N GLY A 290 -13.83 -16.59 26.50
CA GLY A 290 -12.76 -16.66 25.49
C GLY A 290 -13.22 -17.04 24.07
N TYR A 291 -14.42 -17.59 23.87
CA TYR A 291 -14.88 -18.05 22.54
C TYR A 291 -16.29 -17.59 22.16
N ASP A 292 -17.23 -17.51 23.12
CA ASP A 292 -18.55 -16.93 22.89
C ASP A 292 -18.50 -15.42 23.13
N PHE A 293 -18.90 -14.65 22.11
CA PHE A 293 -18.98 -13.20 22.19
C PHE A 293 -20.14 -12.73 23.06
N GLN A 294 -19.87 -11.73 23.88
CA GLN A 294 -20.91 -10.91 24.49
C GLN A 294 -21.67 -10.18 23.38
N MET A 295 -22.99 -10.05 23.53
CA MET A 295 -23.82 -9.22 22.66
C MET A 295 -23.31 -7.79 22.73
N PRO A 296 -22.85 -7.17 21.62
CA PRO A 296 -22.45 -5.76 21.63
C PRO A 296 -23.67 -4.90 21.95
N LEU A 297 -23.54 -4.01 22.94
CA LEU A 297 -24.61 -3.16 23.48
C LEU A 297 -24.31 -1.69 23.25
N PHE A 298 -25.32 -0.94 22.83
CA PHE A 298 -25.34 0.53 22.89
C PHE A 298 -26.60 0.98 23.63
N SER A 299 -26.54 2.15 24.27
CA SER A 299 -27.61 2.66 25.12
C SER A 299 -27.94 4.11 24.83
N VAL A 300 -29.14 4.55 25.20
CA VAL A 300 -29.56 5.95 25.20
C VAL A 300 -30.21 6.26 26.54
N ASN A 301 -29.76 7.33 27.19
CA ASN A 301 -30.34 7.84 28.42
C ASN A 301 -31.26 9.04 28.13
N LYS A 302 -32.46 9.04 28.71
CA LYS A 302 -33.45 10.12 28.59
C LYS A 302 -34.10 10.39 29.95
N LEU A 303 -34.57 11.62 30.16
CA LEU A 303 -35.52 11.91 31.25
C LEU A 303 -36.74 10.98 31.13
N GLU A 304 -37.27 10.48 32.25
CA GLU A 304 -38.29 9.41 32.27
C GLU A 304 -39.57 9.78 31.47
N ARG A 305 -39.94 11.08 31.48
CA ARG A 305 -41.02 11.64 30.66
C ARG A 305 -40.82 11.54 29.14
N LEU A 306 -39.60 11.29 28.67
CA LEU A 306 -39.22 11.15 27.25
C LEU A 306 -38.92 9.69 26.86
N SER A 307 -39.36 8.72 27.67
CA SER A 307 -39.17 7.27 27.42
C SER A 307 -39.55 6.85 25.99
N GLN A 308 -40.65 7.38 25.45
CA GLN A 308 -41.11 7.03 24.10
C GLN A 308 -40.18 7.56 23.00
N SER A 309 -39.56 8.74 23.20
CA SER A 309 -38.52 9.25 22.29
C SER A 309 -37.24 8.39 22.36
N ALA A 310 -36.90 7.83 23.52
CA ALA A 310 -35.79 6.88 23.63
C ALA A 310 -36.04 5.62 22.78
N ILE A 311 -37.24 5.04 22.90
CA ILE A 311 -37.64 3.83 22.18
C ILE A 311 -37.68 4.10 20.67
N GLN A 312 -38.30 5.20 20.23
CA GLN A 312 -38.36 5.56 18.81
C GLN A 312 -36.98 5.77 18.18
N LEU A 313 -36.07 6.46 18.87
CA LEU A 313 -34.69 6.64 18.40
C LEU A 313 -33.93 5.30 18.32
N LEU A 314 -34.15 4.40 19.27
CA LEU A 314 -33.55 3.07 19.23
C LEU A 314 -34.13 2.21 18.09
N GLU A 315 -35.43 2.31 17.79
CA GLU A 315 -36.03 1.68 16.61
C GLU A 315 -35.52 2.27 15.29
N ASP A 316 -35.19 3.57 15.23
CA ASP A 316 -34.52 4.17 14.08
C ASP A 316 -33.15 3.52 13.83
N PHE A 317 -32.32 3.36 14.87
CA PHE A 317 -31.04 2.66 14.79
C PHE A 317 -31.20 1.18 14.41
N ARG A 318 -32.20 0.48 14.98
CA ARG A 318 -32.51 -0.91 14.60
C ARG A 318 -32.90 -1.04 13.14
N SER A 319 -33.69 -0.10 12.62
CA SER A 319 -34.17 -0.10 11.23
C SER A 319 -33.02 0.12 10.24
N LEU A 320 -32.08 1.04 10.55
CA LEU A 320 -30.84 1.18 9.74
C LEU A 320 -29.99 -0.09 9.82
N LEU A 321 -29.78 -0.67 10.99
CA LEU A 321 -29.04 -1.92 11.15
C LEU A 321 -29.66 -3.07 10.36
N GLN A 322 -30.99 -3.22 10.41
CA GLN A 322 -31.73 -4.23 9.66
C GLN A 322 -31.66 -4.01 8.14
N SER A 323 -31.62 -2.76 7.66
CA SER A 323 -31.39 -2.45 6.23
C SER A 323 -30.02 -2.94 5.73
N LEU A 324 -29.02 -3.00 6.62
CA LEU A 324 -27.69 -3.59 6.37
C LEU A 324 -27.62 -5.07 6.79
N TYR A 325 -28.77 -5.74 6.92
CA TYR A 325 -28.93 -7.13 7.33
C TYR A 325 -28.30 -7.48 8.70
N ILE A 326 -28.21 -6.53 9.63
CA ILE A 326 -27.74 -6.77 11.00
C ILE A 326 -28.94 -7.04 11.93
N GLU A 327 -28.93 -8.19 12.59
CA GLU A 327 -29.95 -8.63 13.54
C GLU A 327 -29.75 -7.95 14.91
N THR A 328 -30.86 -7.49 15.51
CA THR A 328 -30.85 -6.72 16.78
C THR A 328 -31.93 -7.18 17.76
N SER A 329 -31.63 -7.10 19.06
CA SER A 329 -32.65 -7.18 20.10
C SER A 329 -33.64 -6.02 19.97
N PRO A 330 -34.89 -6.15 20.47
CA PRO A 330 -35.73 -4.97 20.71
C PRO A 330 -35.08 -4.02 21.73
N PRO A 331 -35.50 -2.74 21.77
CA PRO A 331 -35.14 -1.80 22.83
C PRO A 331 -35.66 -2.28 24.19
N ALA A 332 -34.84 -2.20 25.22
CA ALA A 332 -35.23 -2.58 26.59
C ALA A 332 -34.74 -1.55 27.62
N ARG A 333 -35.57 -1.22 28.62
CA ARG A 333 -35.15 -0.41 29.79
C ARG A 333 -34.04 -1.14 30.54
N VAL A 334 -33.02 -0.39 30.97
CA VAL A 334 -31.91 -0.89 31.77
C VAL A 334 -32.16 -0.54 33.24
N VAL A 335 -32.42 -1.55 34.06
CA VAL A 335 -32.56 -1.38 35.51
C VAL A 335 -31.21 -0.97 36.08
N GLY A 336 -31.17 0.13 36.85
CA GLY A 336 -29.93 0.65 37.43
C GLY A 336 -29.18 1.63 36.52
N TYR A 337 -29.74 2.04 35.39
CA TYR A 337 -29.35 3.26 34.65
C TYR A 337 -30.24 4.46 35.05
N ASP A 338 -30.86 4.36 36.23
CA ASP A 338 -31.71 5.38 36.83
C ASP A 338 -30.82 6.41 37.55
N TYR A 339 -30.93 7.69 37.16
CA TYR A 339 -30.13 8.79 37.72
C TYR A 339 -31.02 10.02 37.99
N ASP A 340 -31.15 10.39 39.26
CA ASP A 340 -31.92 11.57 39.67
C ASP A 340 -31.10 12.86 39.50
N GLY A 341 -31.32 13.53 38.36
CA GLY A 341 -30.65 14.77 38.00
C GLY A 341 -31.51 16.02 38.27
N VAL A 342 -30.89 17.20 38.15
CA VAL A 342 -31.50 18.52 38.43
C VAL A 342 -32.77 18.82 37.62
N GLU A 343 -32.95 18.19 36.46
CA GLU A 343 -34.14 18.34 35.58
C GLU A 343 -35.17 17.20 35.72
N GLY A 344 -34.97 16.34 36.74
CA GLY A 344 -35.73 15.11 37.00
C GLY A 344 -34.92 13.83 36.72
N ARG A 345 -35.55 12.70 37.01
CA ARG A 345 -35.00 11.35 36.81
C ARG A 345 -34.72 11.07 35.34
N SER A 346 -33.49 10.66 35.05
CA SER A 346 -33.07 10.04 33.78
C SER A 346 -33.09 8.53 33.93
N ILE A 347 -33.42 7.82 32.85
CA ILE A 347 -33.43 6.36 32.76
C ILE A 347 -32.78 5.90 31.46
N GLY A 348 -32.19 4.71 31.46
CA GLY A 348 -31.52 4.13 30.29
C GLY A 348 -32.36 3.12 29.52
N PHE A 349 -32.22 3.13 28.19
CA PHE A 349 -32.69 2.09 27.28
C PHE A 349 -31.53 1.58 26.43
N ARG A 350 -31.52 0.29 26.06
CA ARG A 350 -30.45 -0.33 25.26
C ARG A 350 -30.97 -1.18 24.10
N VAL A 351 -30.13 -1.33 23.08
CA VAL A 351 -30.27 -2.31 22.00
C VAL A 351 -28.97 -3.13 21.91
N GLY A 352 -29.10 -4.42 21.60
CA GLY A 352 -27.97 -5.32 21.39
C GLY A 352 -27.92 -5.91 19.99
N ILE A 353 -26.71 -6.09 19.45
CA ILE A 353 -26.46 -6.76 18.17
C ILE A 353 -26.36 -8.27 18.43
N LEU A 354 -27.26 -9.08 17.86
CA LEU A 354 -27.40 -10.48 18.27
C LEU A 354 -26.10 -11.26 18.03
N SER A 355 -25.61 -11.96 19.06
CA SER A 355 -24.27 -12.57 19.08
C SER A 355 -24.09 -13.84 18.23
N ASN A 356 -25.01 -14.12 17.30
CA ASN A 356 -24.85 -15.24 16.38
C ASN A 356 -23.66 -14.99 15.43
N THR A 357 -22.90 -16.04 15.12
CA THR A 357 -21.61 -15.89 14.40
C THR A 357 -21.75 -15.26 13.01
N LYS A 358 -22.84 -15.51 12.28
CA LYS A 358 -23.05 -14.90 10.95
C LYS A 358 -23.36 -13.40 11.08
N ASN A 359 -24.18 -13.01 12.04
CA ASN A 359 -24.50 -11.62 12.32
C ASN A 359 -23.28 -10.83 12.81
N LEU A 360 -22.49 -11.38 13.73
CA LEU A 360 -21.26 -10.72 14.21
C LEU A 360 -20.16 -10.65 13.13
N LEU A 361 -20.04 -11.64 12.24
CA LEU A 361 -19.16 -11.57 11.06
C LEU A 361 -19.57 -10.45 10.09
N ARG A 362 -20.87 -10.32 9.86
CA ARG A 362 -21.42 -9.22 9.06
C ARG A 362 -21.14 -7.88 9.75
N PHE A 363 -21.47 -7.76 11.03
CA PHE A 363 -21.32 -6.53 11.80
C PHE A 363 -19.85 -6.07 11.91
N PHE A 364 -18.96 -6.88 12.49
CA PHE A 364 -17.56 -6.49 12.68
C PHE A 364 -16.79 -6.37 11.37
N GLY A 365 -17.12 -7.19 10.37
CA GLY A 365 -16.46 -7.18 9.07
C GLY A 365 -16.92 -6.07 8.14
N GLN A 366 -18.20 -5.66 8.17
CA GLN A 366 -18.76 -4.67 7.24
C GLN A 366 -19.02 -3.30 7.87
N ILE A 367 -19.51 -3.26 9.11
CA ILE A 367 -19.82 -2.00 9.81
C ILE A 367 -18.64 -1.57 10.67
N GLY A 368 -18.28 -2.40 11.65
CA GLY A 368 -17.22 -2.12 12.60
C GLY A 368 -17.42 -0.80 13.34
N TYR A 369 -16.32 -0.06 13.48
CA TYR A 369 -16.22 1.17 14.26
C TYR A 369 -15.44 2.23 13.46
N LEU A 370 -15.68 3.52 13.71
CA LEU A 370 -14.90 4.66 13.21
C LEU A 370 -14.63 5.61 14.38
N TYR A 371 -13.55 6.39 14.32
CA TYR A 371 -13.09 7.26 15.42
C TYR A 371 -12.85 6.50 16.75
N ASN A 372 -12.42 5.23 16.67
CA ASN A 372 -11.94 4.47 17.82
C ASN A 372 -10.98 3.35 17.38
N GLY A 373 -9.67 3.62 17.40
CA GLY A 373 -8.65 2.74 16.83
C GLY A 373 -8.57 1.36 17.50
N GLU A 374 -8.78 1.29 18.82
CA GLU A 374 -8.76 -0.01 19.53
C GLU A 374 -10.04 -0.82 19.28
N LYS A 375 -11.23 -0.19 19.27
CA LYS A 375 -12.46 -0.91 18.87
C LYS A 375 -12.40 -1.39 17.42
N GLN A 376 -11.80 -0.62 16.51
CA GLN A 376 -11.51 -1.04 15.12
C GLN A 376 -10.59 -2.26 15.07
N ARG A 377 -9.45 -2.19 15.78
CA ARG A 377 -8.46 -3.27 15.86
C ARG A 377 -9.11 -4.57 16.37
N LEU A 378 -9.84 -4.48 17.48
CA LEU A 378 -10.58 -5.60 18.07
C LEU A 378 -11.69 -6.13 17.14
N ALA A 379 -12.37 -5.27 16.36
CA ALA A 379 -13.40 -5.71 15.42
C ALA A 379 -12.82 -6.50 14.25
N SER A 380 -11.71 -6.04 13.65
CA SER A 380 -10.99 -6.78 12.60
C SER A 380 -10.53 -8.15 13.12
N LEU A 381 -9.89 -8.19 14.29
CA LEU A 381 -9.46 -9.44 14.93
C LEU A 381 -10.63 -10.37 15.27
N SER A 382 -11.75 -9.81 15.74
CA SER A 382 -12.97 -10.58 16.04
C SER A 382 -13.62 -11.14 14.78
N SER A 383 -13.63 -10.40 13.68
CA SER A 383 -14.08 -10.88 12.36
C SER A 383 -13.23 -12.07 11.91
N CYS A 384 -11.89 -11.95 11.95
CA CYS A 384 -10.99 -13.06 11.65
C CYS A 384 -11.21 -14.29 12.55
N PHE A 385 -11.34 -14.08 13.87
CA PHE A 385 -11.56 -15.16 14.83
C PHE A 385 -12.91 -15.85 14.64
N LEU A 386 -13.98 -15.10 14.33
CA LEU A 386 -15.28 -15.67 14.02
C LEU A 386 -15.26 -16.47 12.71
N SER A 387 -14.49 -16.05 11.70
CA SER A 387 -14.28 -16.84 10.47
C SER A 387 -13.53 -18.15 10.76
N TYR A 388 -12.50 -18.10 11.62
CA TYR A 388 -11.77 -19.28 12.08
C TYR A 388 -12.68 -20.28 12.80
N LEU A 389 -13.49 -19.79 13.75
CA LEU A 389 -14.50 -20.61 14.44
C LEU A 389 -15.54 -21.17 13.47
N GLN A 390 -15.97 -20.39 12.48
CA GLN A 390 -16.95 -20.82 11.48
C GLN A 390 -16.38 -21.94 10.59
N ARG A 391 -15.14 -21.83 10.10
CA ARG A 391 -14.45 -22.94 9.39
C ARG A 391 -14.51 -24.23 10.19
N ILE A 392 -14.13 -24.18 11.47
CA ILE A 392 -14.07 -25.37 12.33
C ILE A 392 -15.46 -25.99 12.53
N ARG A 393 -16.53 -25.19 12.62
CA ARG A 393 -17.91 -25.71 12.64
C ARG A 393 -18.28 -26.38 11.34
N ASP A 394 -18.00 -25.75 10.20
CA ASP A 394 -18.39 -26.26 8.87
C ASP A 394 -17.58 -27.50 8.45
N GLU A 395 -16.35 -27.65 8.95
CA GLU A 395 -15.55 -28.87 8.86
C GLU A 395 -16.11 -29.98 9.76
N ARG A 396 -16.43 -29.68 11.02
CA ARG A 396 -17.06 -30.63 11.95
C ARG A 396 -18.46 -31.09 11.52
N ASN A 397 -19.25 -30.23 10.90
CA ASN A 397 -20.57 -30.59 10.36
C ASN A 397 -20.43 -31.60 9.22
N ARG A 398 -19.54 -31.36 8.25
CA ARG A 398 -19.24 -32.31 7.16
C ARG A 398 -18.73 -33.66 7.68
N ILE A 399 -17.82 -33.64 8.65
CA ILE A 399 -17.31 -34.89 9.27
C ILE A 399 -18.43 -35.65 10.02
N ARG A 400 -19.39 -34.95 10.63
CA ARG A 400 -20.60 -35.56 11.20
C ARG A 400 -21.49 -36.18 10.11
N GLU A 401 -21.75 -35.47 9.03
CA GLU A 401 -22.58 -35.92 7.92
C GLU A 401 -22.00 -37.20 7.32
N GLN A 402 -20.70 -37.22 7.02
CA GLN A 402 -19.96 -38.40 6.58
C GLN A 402 -19.99 -39.54 7.61
N ALA A 403 -19.83 -39.25 8.91
CA ALA A 403 -19.89 -40.28 9.95
C ALA A 403 -21.28 -40.96 10.04
N VAL A 404 -22.35 -40.22 9.80
CA VAL A 404 -23.73 -40.76 9.76
C VAL A 404 -23.96 -41.57 8.49
N GLU A 405 -23.50 -41.08 7.34
CA GLU A 405 -23.59 -41.78 6.05
C GLU A 405 -22.81 -43.12 6.05
N MET A 406 -21.56 -43.11 6.53
CA MET A 406 -20.75 -44.32 6.68
C MET A 406 -21.39 -45.31 7.66
N TYR A 407 -22.01 -44.83 8.75
CA TYR A 407 -22.68 -45.71 9.70
C TYR A 407 -23.98 -46.30 9.14
N GLY A 408 -24.78 -45.51 8.44
CA GLY A 408 -25.95 -46.00 7.69
C GLY A 408 -25.58 -47.00 6.60
N SER A 409 -24.37 -46.89 6.04
CA SER A 409 -23.76 -47.85 5.10
C SER A 409 -23.14 -49.09 5.78
N GLY A 410 -23.34 -49.27 7.09
CA GLY A 410 -22.89 -50.45 7.84
C GLY A 410 -21.42 -50.45 8.29
N VAL A 411 -20.68 -49.35 8.12
CA VAL A 411 -19.26 -49.29 8.54
C VAL A 411 -19.18 -49.28 10.08
N PRO A 412 -18.37 -50.15 10.72
CA PRO A 412 -18.25 -50.17 12.18
C PRO A 412 -17.73 -48.83 12.75
N PRO A 413 -18.28 -48.30 13.86
CA PRO A 413 -17.90 -47.00 14.42
C PRO A 413 -16.40 -46.81 14.69
N GLY A 414 -15.66 -47.90 14.98
CA GLY A 414 -14.19 -47.85 15.10
C GLY A 414 -13.49 -47.44 13.81
N LYS A 415 -13.91 -47.99 12.66
CA LYS A 415 -13.37 -47.66 11.33
C LYS A 415 -13.80 -46.28 10.84
N ILE A 416 -15.00 -45.83 11.21
CA ILE A 416 -15.45 -44.44 10.95
C ILE A 416 -14.56 -43.45 11.70
N ILE A 417 -14.28 -43.71 12.98
CA ILE A 417 -13.36 -42.89 13.80
C ILE A 417 -11.96 -42.86 13.20
N GLU A 418 -11.43 -44.02 12.81
CA GLU A 418 -10.10 -44.16 12.18
C GLU A 418 -10.00 -43.40 10.85
N SER A 419 -11.08 -43.38 10.05
CA SER A 419 -11.11 -42.73 8.73
C SER A 419 -11.39 -41.22 8.75
N LEU A 420 -12.01 -40.69 9.81
CA LEU A 420 -12.48 -39.29 9.86
C LEU A 420 -11.82 -38.44 10.96
N ALA A 421 -10.92 -39.01 11.77
CA ALA A 421 -10.23 -38.27 12.83
C ALA A 421 -9.32 -37.17 12.28
N SER A 422 -9.45 -35.96 12.83
CA SER A 422 -8.63 -34.79 12.48
C SER A 422 -8.33 -33.93 13.70
N GLU A 423 -7.46 -32.92 13.54
CA GLU A 423 -7.19 -31.90 14.56
C GLU A 423 -8.48 -31.17 15.00
N THR A 424 -9.41 -30.94 14.07
CA THR A 424 -10.71 -30.35 14.40
C THR A 424 -11.67 -31.38 14.97
N ALA A 425 -11.71 -32.61 14.46
CA ALA A 425 -12.65 -33.66 14.83
C ALA A 425 -11.97 -34.88 15.49
N GLY A 426 -11.66 -34.76 16.79
CA GLY A 426 -11.12 -35.89 17.55
C GLY A 426 -12.12 -37.05 17.75
N PRO A 427 -11.64 -38.29 18.04
CA PRO A 427 -12.44 -39.52 18.09
C PRO A 427 -13.78 -39.47 18.85
N SER A 428 -13.83 -38.77 19.97
CA SER A 428 -15.05 -38.63 20.78
C SER A 428 -16.16 -37.86 20.04
N PHE A 429 -15.80 -36.79 19.33
CA PHE A 429 -16.76 -36.00 18.54
C PHE A 429 -17.40 -36.83 17.42
N ILE A 430 -16.60 -37.65 16.73
CA ILE A 430 -17.08 -38.54 15.66
C ILE A 430 -18.00 -39.61 16.25
N ARG A 431 -17.58 -40.27 17.33
CA ARG A 431 -18.39 -41.28 18.04
C ARG A 431 -19.76 -40.76 18.46
N HIS A 432 -19.83 -39.53 18.99
CA HIS A 432 -21.11 -38.92 19.38
C HIS A 432 -21.93 -38.42 18.17
N SER A 433 -21.27 -38.03 17.08
CA SER A 433 -21.94 -37.50 15.88
C SER A 433 -22.77 -38.54 15.12
N ILE A 434 -22.39 -39.82 15.18
CA ILE A 434 -23.17 -40.95 14.64
C ILE A 434 -24.58 -40.99 15.26
N TRP A 435 -24.70 -40.67 16.56
CA TRP A 435 -25.93 -40.86 17.34
C TRP A 435 -26.67 -39.54 17.65
N ASN A 436 -26.03 -38.38 17.47
CA ASN A 436 -26.61 -37.08 17.80
C ASN A 436 -26.26 -36.01 16.75
N THR A 437 -27.22 -35.80 15.85
CA THR A 437 -27.15 -34.84 14.74
C THR A 437 -27.81 -33.48 15.05
N ARG A 438 -28.42 -33.29 16.22
CA ARG A 438 -29.20 -32.07 16.53
C ARG A 438 -28.30 -30.84 16.73
N GLY A 439 -28.60 -29.77 15.99
CA GLY A 439 -27.93 -28.47 16.07
C GLY A 439 -26.51 -28.47 15.49
N SER A 440 -25.90 -27.29 15.34
CA SER A 440 -24.54 -27.14 14.81
C SER A 440 -23.48 -27.83 15.68
N ALA A 441 -22.40 -28.31 15.07
CA ALA A 441 -21.25 -28.81 15.81
C ALA A 441 -20.66 -27.73 16.75
N ARG A 442 -20.37 -28.12 18.00
CA ARG A 442 -19.64 -27.29 18.97
C ARG A 442 -18.18 -27.14 18.55
N VAL A 443 -17.50 -26.08 18.97
CA VAL A 443 -16.04 -25.91 18.81
C VAL A 443 -15.34 -26.25 20.14
N TRP A 444 -14.04 -26.54 20.12
CA TRP A 444 -13.23 -26.76 21.32
C TRP A 444 -13.10 -25.49 22.16
N GLN A 445 -13.24 -25.61 23.50
CA GLN A 445 -13.14 -24.50 24.45
C GLN A 445 -11.69 -23.96 24.63
N SER A 446 -10.68 -24.67 24.12
CA SER A 446 -9.27 -24.27 24.19
C SER A 446 -8.90 -23.14 23.21
N ILE A 447 -9.70 -22.95 22.15
CA ILE A 447 -9.45 -21.93 21.12
C ILE A 447 -10.08 -20.61 21.57
N ARG A 448 -9.29 -19.77 22.25
CA ARG A 448 -9.73 -18.48 22.78
C ARG A 448 -9.26 -17.29 21.94
N LEU A 449 -10.05 -16.23 21.90
CA LEU A 449 -9.75 -14.95 21.24
C LEU A 449 -8.40 -14.38 21.70
N GLU A 450 -8.10 -14.41 23.00
CA GLU A 450 -6.84 -13.83 23.51
C GLU A 450 -5.62 -14.63 23.06
N ASN A 451 -5.79 -15.93 22.81
CA ASN A 451 -4.73 -16.80 22.26
C ASN A 451 -4.62 -16.63 20.74
N PHE A 452 -5.76 -16.53 20.03
CA PHE A 452 -5.82 -16.28 18.59
C PHE A 452 -5.09 -14.97 18.24
N VAL A 453 -5.42 -13.88 18.94
CA VAL A 453 -4.76 -12.58 18.78
C VAL A 453 -3.25 -12.69 18.99
N LYS A 454 -2.79 -13.29 20.11
CA LYS A 454 -1.36 -13.50 20.39
C LYS A 454 -0.62 -14.36 19.35
N THR A 455 -1.31 -15.29 18.69
CA THR A 455 -0.70 -16.26 17.75
C THR A 455 -0.65 -15.75 16.31
N PHE A 456 -1.65 -14.94 15.92
CA PHE A 456 -1.88 -14.58 14.53
C PHE A 456 -1.76 -13.09 14.24
N GLU A 457 -1.95 -12.16 15.18
CA GLU A 457 -1.87 -10.72 14.89
C GLU A 457 -0.48 -10.28 14.44
N ALA A 458 -0.43 -9.46 13.39
CA ALA A 458 0.78 -8.79 12.94
C ALA A 458 1.02 -7.53 13.81
N GLY A 459 1.58 -7.71 15.01
CA GLY A 459 1.89 -6.61 15.93
C GLY A 459 0.66 -6.12 16.71
N ARG A 460 0.30 -4.84 16.56
CA ARG A 460 -0.99 -4.28 17.00
C ARG A 460 -1.81 -3.70 15.83
N SER A 461 -1.69 -4.31 14.66
CA SER A 461 -2.28 -3.79 13.41
C SER A 461 -3.77 -4.08 13.22
N GLY A 462 -4.34 -5.02 13.98
CA GLY A 462 -5.66 -5.59 13.67
C GLY A 462 -5.67 -6.47 12.41
N LEU A 463 -4.52 -6.66 11.74
CA LEU A 463 -4.31 -7.63 10.66
C LEU A 463 -3.72 -8.91 11.25
N ILE A 464 -3.98 -10.04 10.61
CA ILE A 464 -3.44 -11.33 11.02
C ILE A 464 -2.56 -11.94 9.92
N TYR A 465 -1.68 -12.86 10.31
CA TYR A 465 -1.10 -13.83 9.38
C TYR A 465 -1.99 -15.07 9.34
N ASP A 466 -2.68 -15.26 8.22
CA ASP A 466 -3.67 -16.30 7.97
C ASP A 466 -3.12 -17.36 7.00
N LYS A 467 -3.28 -18.65 7.34
CA LYS A 467 -2.65 -19.75 6.59
C LYS A 467 -3.34 -19.96 5.24
N VAL A 468 -2.58 -20.39 4.24
CA VAL A 468 -3.10 -20.64 2.89
C VAL A 468 -3.79 -22.02 2.84
N GLN A 469 -5.08 -22.02 2.47
CA GLN A 469 -5.93 -23.21 2.34
C GLN A 469 -5.87 -23.84 0.94
N SER A 470 -5.92 -23.05 -0.12
CA SER A 470 -5.82 -23.56 -1.51
C SER A 470 -5.10 -22.57 -2.43
N ILE A 471 -4.53 -23.13 -3.50
CA ILE A 471 -3.86 -22.41 -4.57
C ILE A 471 -4.34 -23.06 -5.87
N GLU A 472 -5.24 -22.38 -6.58
CA GLU A 472 -5.89 -22.88 -7.79
C GLU A 472 -5.42 -22.05 -8.99
N SER A 473 -4.94 -22.70 -10.06
CA SER A 473 -4.64 -22.03 -11.32
C SER A 473 -5.87 -22.10 -12.23
N LEU A 474 -6.37 -20.93 -12.66
CA LEU A 474 -7.57 -20.79 -13.45
C LEU A 474 -7.21 -20.18 -14.81
N PRO A 475 -7.59 -20.81 -15.95
CA PRO A 475 -7.45 -20.20 -17.26
C PRO A 475 -8.10 -18.80 -17.29
N TYR A 476 -7.40 -17.84 -17.88
CA TYR A 476 -7.89 -16.46 -17.95
C TYR A 476 -7.36 -15.75 -19.20
N GLU A 477 -8.26 -15.04 -19.86
CA GLU A 477 -7.96 -14.14 -20.96
C GLU A 477 -8.75 -12.85 -20.77
N GLY A 478 -8.05 -11.71 -20.71
CA GLY A 478 -8.68 -10.41 -20.47
C GLY A 478 -7.76 -9.36 -19.85
N LEU A 479 -8.33 -8.22 -19.46
CA LEU A 479 -7.60 -7.13 -18.80
C LEU A 479 -7.39 -7.41 -17.31
N VAL A 480 -6.15 -7.28 -16.84
CA VAL A 480 -5.74 -7.34 -15.43
C VAL A 480 -5.14 -6.00 -15.00
N TYR A 481 -5.27 -5.66 -13.71
CA TYR A 481 -5.03 -4.32 -13.19
C TYR A 481 -4.02 -4.28 -12.03
N ASP A 482 -3.23 -3.22 -11.89
CA ASP A 482 -2.40 -2.96 -10.70
C ASP A 482 -2.62 -1.52 -10.23
N VAL A 483 -2.30 -1.20 -8.97
CA VAL A 483 -2.38 0.18 -8.44
C VAL A 483 -1.10 0.56 -7.72
N THR A 484 -0.36 1.50 -8.30
CA THR A 484 0.71 2.24 -7.63
C THR A 484 0.12 3.20 -6.61
N ILE A 485 0.76 3.31 -5.46
CA ILE A 485 0.21 3.93 -4.25
C ILE A 485 1.09 5.10 -3.78
N GLY A 486 0.45 6.20 -3.40
CA GLY A 486 1.10 7.41 -2.91
C GLY A 486 1.54 7.38 -1.45
N ASP A 487 2.10 6.27 -0.97
CA ASP A 487 2.81 6.22 0.31
C ASP A 487 4.09 5.37 0.26
N SER A 488 4.96 5.55 1.25
CA SER A 488 6.30 4.95 1.30
C SER A 488 6.34 3.43 1.44
N ASN A 489 5.21 2.77 1.68
CA ASN A 489 5.12 1.32 1.88
C ASN A 489 4.84 0.56 0.57
N HIS A 490 4.54 1.26 -0.54
CA HIS A 490 4.32 0.73 -1.89
C HIS A 490 3.26 -0.39 -1.99
N ASN A 491 2.24 -0.38 -1.13
CA ASN A 491 1.28 -1.48 -1.03
C ASN A 491 -0.17 -1.03 -0.79
N PHE A 492 -1.15 -1.91 -1.00
CA PHE A 492 -2.57 -1.64 -0.73
C PHE A 492 -3.35 -2.93 -0.41
N VAL A 493 -4.49 -2.80 0.26
CA VAL A 493 -5.40 -3.92 0.58
C VAL A 493 -6.31 -4.24 -0.62
N SER A 494 -6.14 -5.42 -1.21
CA SER A 494 -7.08 -6.04 -2.17
C SER A 494 -7.53 -7.41 -1.68
N GLU A 495 -8.83 -7.68 -1.62
CA GLU A 495 -9.42 -8.89 -1.02
C GLU A 495 -8.89 -9.21 0.41
N GLY A 496 -8.25 -8.22 1.05
CA GLY A 496 -7.52 -8.33 2.32
C GLY A 496 -5.97 -8.34 2.26
N ILE A 497 -5.27 -8.28 1.11
CA ILE A 497 -3.84 -8.69 0.83
C ILE A 497 -3.02 -7.60 -0.02
N ILE A 498 -1.65 -7.62 -0.27
CA ILE A 498 -0.63 -6.45 -0.28
C ILE A 498 0.69 -6.48 -1.26
N VAL A 499 1.35 -5.39 -1.87
CA VAL A 499 2.30 -5.35 -3.13
C VAL A 499 3.78 -4.64 -3.23
N SER A 500 4.65 -4.66 -4.35
CA SER A 500 6.01 -3.89 -4.61
C SER A 500 6.87 -3.93 -6.02
N ASN A 501 7.99 -3.12 -6.34
CA ASN A 501 8.86 -3.02 -7.67
C ASN A 501 10.32 -2.22 -7.76
N CYS A 502 11.30 -2.29 -8.80
CA CYS A 502 12.66 -1.49 -9.02
C CYS A 502 13.71 -1.57 -10.32
N GLY A 503 15.00 -0.97 -10.43
CA GLY A 503 15.95 -0.74 -11.70
C GLY A 503 17.59 -0.42 -11.74
N MET A 504 18.40 -0.17 -12.90
CA MET A 504 19.91 -0.51 -13.37
C MET A 504 21.27 0.43 -13.62
N ARG A 505 22.57 -0.08 -13.98
CA ARG A 505 23.98 0.45 -14.53
C ARG A 505 25.11 -0.63 -15.00
N LEU A 506 26.26 -0.32 -15.72
CA LEU A 506 27.52 -1.18 -16.00
C LEU A 506 28.99 -0.54 -15.92
N VAL A 507 30.07 -1.32 -15.65
CA VAL A 507 31.54 -0.96 -15.53
C VAL A 507 32.50 -1.99 -16.23
N ARG A 508 33.73 -1.63 -16.69
CA ARG A 508 34.77 -2.55 -17.28
C ARG A 508 36.03 -2.77 -16.39
N THR A 509 36.94 -3.66 -16.80
CA THR A 509 38.31 -3.88 -16.27
C THR A 509 39.25 -4.39 -17.37
N ASN A 510 40.58 -4.34 -17.22
CA ASN A 510 41.54 -5.01 -18.12
C ASN A 510 41.80 -6.50 -17.81
N LEU A 511 41.21 -7.01 -16.73
CA LEU A 511 41.44 -8.38 -16.25
C LEU A 511 40.76 -9.42 -17.14
N ARG A 512 41.44 -10.54 -17.35
CA ARG A 512 40.90 -11.72 -18.05
C ARG A 512 40.28 -12.75 -17.10
N PHE A 513 39.47 -13.65 -17.65
CA PHE A 513 38.80 -14.70 -16.89
C PHE A 513 39.76 -15.54 -16.05
N GLY A 514 40.94 -15.85 -16.60
CA GLY A 514 41.98 -16.62 -15.92
C GLY A 514 42.55 -15.96 -14.66
N GLU A 515 42.61 -14.63 -14.62
CA GLU A 515 43.11 -13.86 -13.47
C GLU A 515 42.05 -13.73 -12.36
N VAL A 516 40.79 -13.55 -12.74
CA VAL A 516 39.69 -13.30 -11.79
C VAL A 516 39.10 -14.59 -11.23
N LYS A 517 39.00 -15.66 -12.01
CA LYS A 517 38.40 -16.93 -11.58
C LYS A 517 38.98 -17.50 -10.26
N PRO A 518 40.29 -17.45 -9.98
CA PRO A 518 40.85 -17.88 -8.70
C PRO A 518 40.40 -16.99 -7.51
N LYS A 519 40.19 -15.70 -7.74
CA LYS A 519 39.89 -14.69 -6.71
C LYS A 519 38.41 -14.31 -6.59
N VAL A 520 37.54 -14.80 -7.48
CA VAL A 520 36.13 -14.36 -7.59
C VAL A 520 35.33 -14.53 -6.30
N LYS A 521 35.63 -15.55 -5.49
CA LYS A 521 35.01 -15.72 -4.16
C LYS A 521 35.40 -14.59 -3.20
N GLU A 522 36.70 -14.34 -3.04
CA GLU A 522 37.24 -13.30 -2.16
C GLU A 522 36.68 -11.92 -2.53
N LEU A 523 36.62 -11.66 -3.82
CA LEU A 523 36.11 -10.43 -4.39
C LEU A 523 34.60 -10.23 -4.14
N VAL A 524 33.77 -11.25 -4.35
CA VAL A 524 32.32 -11.19 -4.06
C VAL A 524 32.06 -11.11 -2.55
N ASP A 525 32.85 -11.81 -1.72
CA ASP A 525 32.78 -11.72 -0.26
C ASP A 525 33.02 -10.28 0.22
N LEU A 526 34.07 -9.63 -0.31
CA LEU A 526 34.43 -8.24 0.02
C LEU A 526 33.41 -7.22 -0.54
N LEU A 527 32.94 -7.41 -1.78
CA LEU A 527 31.90 -6.56 -2.38
C LEU A 527 30.59 -6.60 -1.57
N PHE A 528 30.19 -7.77 -1.08
CA PHE A 528 29.01 -7.91 -0.22
C PHE A 528 29.17 -7.24 1.16
N GLN A 529 30.41 -7.08 1.65
CA GLN A 529 30.69 -6.32 2.87
C GLN A 529 30.68 -4.80 2.63
N LEU A 530 31.30 -4.33 1.54
CA LEU A 530 31.44 -2.90 1.25
C LEU A 530 30.15 -2.27 0.73
N VAL A 531 29.33 -3.01 -0.02
CA VAL A 531 28.12 -2.51 -0.70
C VAL A 531 26.85 -3.06 -0.01
N PRO A 532 26.16 -2.28 0.84
CA PRO A 532 25.01 -2.78 1.60
C PRO A 532 23.80 -3.09 0.71
N ALA A 533 23.25 -4.30 0.88
CA ALA A 533 22.10 -4.81 0.14
C ALA A 533 21.02 -5.34 1.12
N GLY A 534 19.74 -5.25 0.74
CA GLY A 534 18.60 -5.65 1.57
C GLY A 534 17.52 -4.57 1.78
N VAL A 535 16.40 -4.98 2.37
CA VAL A 535 15.28 -4.09 2.75
C VAL A 535 15.64 -3.29 4.00
N GLY A 536 15.48 -1.96 3.97
CA GLY A 536 15.62 -1.10 5.15
C GLY A 536 17.07 -0.85 5.62
N VAL A 537 18.05 -1.46 4.96
CA VAL A 537 19.49 -1.24 5.19
C VAL A 537 19.85 0.22 4.93
N LYS A 538 20.77 0.75 5.74
CA LYS A 538 21.25 2.15 5.67
C LYS A 538 22.59 2.25 4.94
N GLY A 539 22.89 3.44 4.44
CA GLY A 539 24.24 3.76 3.95
C GLY A 539 25.29 3.72 5.07
N THR A 540 26.53 3.43 4.68
CA THR A 540 27.73 3.69 5.50
C THR A 540 28.00 5.20 5.59
N GLU A 541 27.89 5.88 4.45
CA GLU A 541 28.19 7.31 4.31
C GLU A 541 27.18 8.20 5.05
N ARG A 542 27.66 9.36 5.52
CA ARG A 542 26.88 10.35 6.26
C ARG A 542 27.11 11.74 5.69
N PHE A 543 26.07 12.32 5.10
CA PHE A 543 26.08 13.66 4.56
C PHE A 543 25.17 14.57 5.39
N ALA A 544 25.59 15.82 5.54
CA ALA A 544 24.69 16.89 6.02
C ALA A 544 23.59 17.16 4.98
N GLU A 545 22.45 17.70 5.40
CA GLU A 545 21.32 17.95 4.49
C GLU A 545 21.70 18.89 3.34
N THR A 546 22.45 19.95 3.62
CA THR A 546 23.02 20.88 2.62
C THR A 546 23.95 20.21 1.61
N GLN A 547 24.79 19.28 2.07
CA GLN A 547 25.68 18.51 1.22
C GLN A 547 24.90 17.51 0.35
N PHE A 548 23.79 16.98 0.88
CA PHE A 548 22.86 16.14 0.13
C PHE A 548 22.03 16.93 -0.90
N GLU A 549 21.71 18.20 -0.63
CA GLU A 549 21.17 19.10 -1.64
C GLU A 549 22.16 19.29 -2.79
N GLU A 550 23.45 19.56 -2.53
CA GLU A 550 24.43 19.72 -3.61
C GLU A 550 24.69 18.41 -4.39
N ILE A 551 24.77 17.26 -3.71
CA ILE A 551 24.76 15.92 -4.33
C ILE A 551 23.59 15.76 -5.31
N THR A 552 22.37 16.15 -4.89
CA THR A 552 21.16 15.99 -5.71
C THR A 552 20.99 17.09 -6.75
N ARG A 553 21.63 18.25 -6.59
CA ARG A 553 21.73 19.31 -7.60
C ARG A 553 22.67 18.93 -8.73
N TRP A 554 23.87 18.44 -8.41
CA TRP A 554 24.97 18.31 -9.37
C TRP A 554 25.26 16.88 -9.84
N GLY A 555 24.75 15.86 -9.14
CA GLY A 555 24.90 14.46 -9.56
C GLY A 555 26.37 14.01 -9.58
N VAL A 556 26.78 13.27 -10.61
CA VAL A 556 28.14 12.68 -10.70
C VAL A 556 29.24 13.74 -10.78
N LYS A 557 28.93 14.98 -11.21
CA LYS A 557 29.88 16.10 -11.19
C LYS A 557 30.35 16.44 -9.78
N TRP A 558 29.44 16.43 -8.81
CA TRP A 558 29.79 16.59 -7.39
C TRP A 558 30.74 15.50 -6.92
N CYS A 559 30.55 14.26 -7.39
CA CYS A 559 31.46 13.17 -7.07
C CYS A 559 32.86 13.38 -7.64
N ALA A 560 32.99 13.92 -8.86
CA ALA A 560 34.29 14.23 -9.45
C ALA A 560 35.01 15.38 -8.70
N GLU A 561 34.26 16.35 -8.20
CA GLU A 561 34.77 17.46 -7.37
C GLU A 561 35.14 17.04 -5.92
N HIS A 562 34.83 15.81 -5.51
CA HIS A 562 34.99 15.30 -4.13
C HIS A 562 35.61 13.89 -4.08
N ASP A 563 36.47 13.54 -5.05
CA ASP A 563 37.22 12.27 -5.13
C ASP A 563 36.37 10.97 -5.13
N LEU A 564 35.06 11.10 -5.40
CA LEU A 564 34.09 9.99 -5.49
C LEU A 564 33.79 9.57 -6.94
N ALA A 565 34.38 10.23 -7.93
CA ALA A 565 34.40 9.81 -9.33
C ALA A 565 35.77 10.13 -9.95
N TRP A 566 36.18 9.34 -10.94
CA TRP A 566 37.32 9.71 -11.80
C TRP A 566 36.91 10.81 -12.78
N GLU A 567 37.89 11.53 -13.33
CA GLU A 567 37.64 12.65 -14.26
C GLU A 567 36.84 12.22 -15.50
N ASP A 568 37.03 10.99 -15.97
CA ASP A 568 36.36 10.45 -17.15
C ASP A 568 34.97 9.85 -16.85
N ASP A 569 34.68 9.44 -15.61
CA ASP A 569 33.42 8.80 -15.21
C ASP A 569 32.18 9.57 -15.69
N PRO A 570 32.06 10.91 -15.54
CA PRO A 570 30.92 11.67 -16.07
C PRO A 570 30.72 11.44 -17.57
N SER A 571 31.78 11.36 -18.37
CA SER A 571 31.69 11.16 -19.82
C SER A 571 31.19 9.76 -20.23
N HIS A 572 31.02 8.86 -19.25
CA HIS A 572 30.50 7.50 -19.42
C HIS A 572 29.12 7.30 -18.76
N VAL A 573 28.43 8.37 -18.38
CA VAL A 573 27.07 8.32 -17.78
C VAL A 573 26.08 9.09 -18.66
N GLU A 574 24.84 8.60 -18.78
CA GLU A 574 23.73 9.32 -19.42
C GLU A 574 23.56 10.74 -18.82
N GLU A 575 23.42 11.75 -19.69
CA GLU A 575 23.45 13.19 -19.33
C GLU A 575 24.70 13.66 -18.54
N GLY A 576 25.82 12.95 -18.64
CA GLY A 576 26.99 13.25 -17.82
C GLY A 576 26.80 12.93 -16.32
N GLY A 577 25.79 12.13 -15.98
CA GLY A 577 25.35 11.89 -14.61
C GLY A 577 24.71 13.11 -13.94
N TYR A 578 24.25 14.08 -14.73
CA TYR A 578 23.70 15.36 -14.29
C TYR A 578 22.48 15.73 -15.14
N ILE A 579 21.27 15.53 -14.62
CA ILE A 579 20.06 16.06 -15.25
C ILE A 579 20.00 17.58 -15.01
N LYS A 580 20.19 18.35 -16.08
CA LYS A 580 20.10 19.82 -16.07
C LYS A 580 18.71 20.27 -15.57
N GLY A 581 18.71 21.23 -14.66
CA GLY A 581 17.49 21.79 -14.05
C GLY A 581 17.13 21.21 -12.68
N ALA A 582 17.93 20.27 -12.15
CA ALA A 582 17.82 19.78 -10.79
C ALA A 582 17.79 20.91 -9.74
N ASP A 583 16.77 20.89 -8.87
CA ASP A 583 16.58 21.90 -7.84
C ASP A 583 16.08 21.27 -6.52
N PRO A 584 16.97 21.03 -5.53
CA PRO A 584 16.63 20.46 -4.23
C PRO A 584 15.54 21.21 -3.47
N ARG A 585 15.38 22.53 -3.72
CA ARG A 585 14.30 23.37 -3.15
C ARG A 585 12.89 22.95 -3.62
N LYS A 586 12.81 22.00 -4.56
CA LYS A 586 11.58 21.39 -5.08
C LYS A 586 11.31 20.01 -4.47
N VAL A 587 12.25 19.48 -3.71
CA VAL A 587 12.18 18.18 -3.04
C VAL A 587 11.64 18.38 -1.62
N SER A 588 10.84 17.44 -1.10
CA SER A 588 10.33 17.53 0.27
C SER A 588 11.38 17.07 1.30
N GLY A 589 11.33 17.61 2.53
CA GLY A 589 12.15 17.13 3.64
C GLY A 589 11.94 15.64 3.94
N GLN A 590 10.73 15.10 3.68
CA GLN A 590 10.46 13.66 3.77
C GLN A 590 11.24 12.87 2.72
N ALA A 591 11.39 13.40 1.49
CA ALA A 591 12.22 12.79 0.47
C ALA A 591 13.70 12.87 0.89
N LEU A 592 14.23 14.06 1.18
CA LEU A 592 15.63 14.28 1.62
C LEU A 592 16.04 13.31 2.73
N SER A 593 15.25 13.24 3.81
CA SER A 593 15.48 12.32 4.93
C SER A 593 15.54 10.84 4.51
N ARG A 594 14.65 10.39 3.62
CA ARG A 594 14.69 9.02 3.07
C ARG A 594 15.96 8.80 2.23
N GLY A 595 16.34 9.77 1.41
CA GLY A 595 17.52 9.71 0.53
C GLY A 595 18.83 9.61 1.32
N ILE A 596 19.06 10.54 2.25
CA ILE A 596 20.23 10.54 3.16
C ILE A 596 20.36 9.19 3.86
N SER A 597 19.24 8.61 4.33
CA SER A 597 19.26 7.34 5.07
C SER A 597 19.61 6.09 4.24
N GLN A 598 19.52 6.16 2.90
CA GLN A 598 19.66 5.01 1.99
C GLN A 598 20.75 5.17 0.93
N PHE A 599 21.57 6.21 1.02
CA PHE A 599 22.66 6.51 0.10
C PHE A 599 23.73 5.41 0.08
N GLY A 600 24.29 5.11 -1.10
CA GLY A 600 25.33 4.10 -1.28
C GLY A 600 24.84 2.66 -1.06
N THR A 601 23.56 2.36 -1.29
CA THR A 601 22.95 1.02 -1.10
C THR A 601 22.39 0.45 -2.39
N LEU A 602 22.44 -0.88 -2.54
CA LEU A 602 21.73 -1.58 -3.63
C LEU A 602 20.23 -1.65 -3.34
N GLY A 603 19.87 -2.03 -2.12
CA GLY A 603 18.51 -2.44 -1.77
C GLY A 603 18.22 -3.90 -2.10
N SER A 604 16.96 -4.22 -2.38
CA SER A 604 16.42 -5.57 -2.58
C SER A 604 15.60 -5.69 -3.87
N GLY A 605 15.20 -6.92 -4.25
CA GLY A 605 14.33 -7.19 -5.39
C GLY A 605 15.11 -7.66 -6.62
N ASN A 606 14.91 -7.04 -7.78
CA ASN A 606 15.72 -7.28 -8.99
C ASN A 606 17.09 -6.59 -8.93
N HIS A 607 17.36 -5.85 -7.85
CA HIS A 607 18.64 -5.20 -7.61
C HIS A 607 19.78 -6.20 -7.35
N TYR A 608 20.98 -5.88 -7.84
CA TYR A 608 22.17 -6.72 -7.75
C TYR A 608 23.45 -5.94 -8.03
N LEU A 609 24.58 -6.58 -7.75
CA LEU A 609 25.90 -6.24 -8.29
C LEU A 609 26.49 -7.57 -8.81
N GLU A 610 26.94 -7.59 -10.06
CA GLU A 610 27.30 -8.83 -10.76
C GLU A 610 28.63 -8.67 -11.48
N ILE A 611 29.62 -9.47 -11.09
CA ILE A 611 30.86 -9.63 -11.85
C ILE A 611 30.54 -10.57 -13.01
N GLN A 612 30.68 -10.05 -14.22
CA GLN A 612 30.48 -10.77 -15.47
C GLN A 612 31.79 -10.86 -16.22
N VAL A 613 31.79 -11.66 -17.27
CA VAL A 613 32.89 -11.80 -18.22
C VAL A 613 32.29 -11.89 -19.62
N VAL A 614 33.02 -11.41 -20.62
CA VAL A 614 32.63 -11.56 -22.02
C VAL A 614 32.49 -13.04 -22.38
N ASP A 615 31.56 -13.33 -23.29
CA ASP A 615 31.36 -14.66 -23.87
C ASP A 615 31.95 -14.71 -25.30
N PRO A 616 33.09 -15.42 -25.51
CA PRO A 616 33.72 -15.53 -26.84
C PRO A 616 32.76 -16.06 -27.92
N ALA A 617 31.83 -16.95 -27.56
CA ALA A 617 30.87 -17.52 -28.50
C ALA A 617 29.75 -16.52 -28.91
N ARG A 618 29.69 -15.35 -28.26
CA ARG A 618 28.67 -14.31 -28.45
C ARG A 618 29.32 -12.91 -28.45
N TYR A 619 30.47 -12.81 -29.12
CA TYR A 619 31.22 -11.58 -29.39
C TYR A 619 30.85 -11.08 -30.80
N PHE A 620 29.74 -10.34 -30.90
CA PHE A 620 29.05 -10.09 -32.18
C PHE A 620 29.68 -9.00 -33.03
N ASP A 621 30.27 -7.98 -32.41
CA ASP A 621 30.94 -6.89 -33.11
C ASP A 621 32.28 -6.55 -32.43
N PRO A 622 33.41 -7.11 -32.92
CA PRO A 622 34.74 -6.86 -32.36
C PRO A 622 35.21 -5.41 -32.42
N GLU A 623 34.66 -4.58 -33.31
CA GLU A 623 35.09 -3.19 -33.47
C GLU A 623 34.37 -2.29 -32.47
N LEU A 624 33.04 -2.41 -32.38
CA LEU A 624 32.23 -1.75 -31.36
C LEU A 624 32.57 -2.23 -29.95
N ALA A 625 32.91 -3.51 -29.77
CA ALA A 625 33.38 -4.03 -28.48
C ALA A 625 34.66 -3.31 -28.03
N ARG A 626 35.69 -3.25 -28.88
CA ARG A 626 36.92 -2.50 -28.61
C ARG A 626 36.65 -1.02 -28.35
N HIS A 627 35.74 -0.41 -29.10
CA HIS A 627 35.31 0.98 -28.92
C HIS A 627 34.64 1.24 -27.56
N PHE A 628 33.94 0.24 -27.01
CA PHE A 628 33.39 0.25 -25.65
C PHE A 628 34.40 -0.22 -24.57
N GLY A 629 35.69 -0.25 -24.91
CA GLY A 629 36.77 -0.65 -24.01
C GLY A 629 36.83 -2.16 -23.73
N ILE A 630 36.12 -2.98 -24.51
CA ILE A 630 36.08 -4.44 -24.44
C ILE A 630 37.05 -5.01 -25.49
N VAL A 631 38.33 -5.05 -25.13
CA VAL A 631 39.47 -5.47 -25.96
C VAL A 631 39.77 -6.97 -25.93
N HIS A 632 39.15 -7.75 -25.03
CA HIS A 632 39.34 -9.20 -24.95
C HIS A 632 38.02 -9.97 -24.88
N GLU A 633 37.97 -11.11 -25.57
CA GLU A 633 36.81 -12.02 -25.62
C GLU A 633 36.49 -12.71 -24.28
N ASP A 634 37.43 -12.69 -23.33
CA ASP A 634 37.27 -13.19 -21.95
C ASP A 634 37.52 -12.09 -20.89
N GLN A 635 37.33 -10.82 -21.25
CA GLN A 635 37.47 -9.67 -20.36
C GLN A 635 36.42 -9.64 -19.26
N VAL A 636 36.81 -9.24 -18.05
CA VAL A 636 35.92 -9.12 -16.89
C VAL A 636 35.33 -7.71 -16.77
N VAL A 637 34.03 -7.65 -16.44
CA VAL A 637 33.23 -6.42 -16.32
C VAL A 637 32.33 -6.52 -15.08
N VAL A 638 31.79 -5.40 -14.57
CA VAL A 638 30.95 -5.39 -13.35
C VAL A 638 29.66 -4.62 -13.58
N MET A 639 28.53 -5.31 -13.53
CA MET A 639 27.19 -4.74 -13.67
C MET A 639 26.60 -4.36 -12.30
N ILE A 640 25.85 -3.26 -12.25
CA ILE A 640 25.18 -2.77 -11.03
C ILE A 640 23.70 -2.61 -11.34
N HIS A 641 22.83 -2.95 -10.40
CA HIS A 641 21.40 -2.81 -10.57
C HIS A 641 20.82 -2.11 -9.33
N CYS A 642 20.77 -0.77 -9.32
CA CYS A 642 20.01 0.01 -8.34
C CYS A 642 19.51 1.39 -8.82
N GLY A 643 18.32 1.79 -8.33
CA GLY A 643 17.67 3.06 -8.64
C GLY A 643 17.67 4.08 -7.49
N SER A 644 16.82 5.10 -7.58
CA SER A 644 16.70 6.25 -6.67
C SER A 644 16.16 5.95 -5.25
N ARG A 645 16.27 4.69 -4.80
CA ARG A 645 15.90 4.17 -3.46
C ARG A 645 14.52 4.72 -3.01
N GLY A 646 14.36 5.07 -1.74
CA GLY A 646 13.15 5.73 -1.23
C GLY A 646 13.04 7.23 -1.56
N PHE A 647 14.11 7.85 -2.08
CA PHE A 647 14.16 9.28 -2.41
C PHE A 647 13.26 9.61 -3.60
N GLY A 648 13.51 8.97 -4.75
CA GLY A 648 12.73 9.21 -5.97
C GLY A 648 11.28 8.78 -5.87
N HIS A 649 10.95 7.76 -5.07
CA HIS A 649 9.55 7.40 -4.82
C HIS A 649 8.79 8.50 -4.08
N GLN A 650 9.42 9.15 -3.10
CA GLN A 650 8.79 10.24 -2.38
C GLN A 650 8.55 11.43 -3.31
N ILE A 651 9.53 11.77 -4.15
CA ILE A 651 9.39 12.83 -5.16
C ILE A 651 8.25 12.54 -6.14
N ALA A 652 8.15 11.31 -6.68
CA ALA A 652 7.01 10.92 -7.52
C ALA A 652 5.67 11.03 -6.76
N THR A 653 5.65 10.61 -5.48
CA THR A 653 4.48 10.70 -4.60
C THR A 653 4.02 12.14 -4.39
N ASP A 654 4.95 13.05 -4.15
CA ASP A 654 4.69 14.45 -3.83
C ASP A 654 4.19 15.21 -5.08
N TYR A 655 4.72 14.89 -6.26
CA TYR A 655 4.40 15.61 -7.49
C TYR A 655 3.16 15.14 -8.25
N VAL A 656 2.78 13.86 -8.18
CA VAL A 656 1.48 13.42 -8.74
C VAL A 656 0.34 14.18 -8.06
N ARG A 657 0.38 14.28 -6.73
CA ARG A 657 -0.55 15.09 -5.92
C ARG A 657 -0.55 16.58 -6.31
N ASN A 658 0.61 17.13 -6.70
CA ASN A 658 0.74 18.51 -7.18
C ASN A 658 0.11 18.70 -8.56
N PHE A 659 0.36 17.76 -9.48
CA PHE A 659 -0.12 17.80 -10.86
C PHE A 659 -1.64 17.69 -10.93
N GLU A 660 -2.25 16.74 -10.22
CA GLU A 660 -3.70 16.59 -10.11
C GLU A 660 -4.40 17.91 -9.76
N GLY A 661 -3.84 18.65 -8.79
CA GLY A 661 -4.36 19.93 -8.35
C GLY A 661 -4.21 21.04 -9.40
N GLY A 662 -3.11 21.04 -10.16
CA GLY A 662 -2.89 22.00 -11.24
C GLY A 662 -3.70 21.70 -12.50
N MET A 663 -3.88 20.43 -12.88
CA MET A 663 -4.69 20.05 -14.05
C MET A 663 -6.12 20.57 -13.91
N LYS A 664 -6.68 20.49 -12.70
CA LYS A 664 -7.98 21.08 -12.36
C LYS A 664 -8.02 22.61 -12.49
N ARG A 665 -6.91 23.31 -12.23
CA ARG A 665 -6.79 24.77 -12.47
C ARG A 665 -6.66 25.12 -13.96
N ALA A 666 -5.97 24.28 -14.73
CA ALA A 666 -5.70 24.47 -16.15
C ALA A 666 -6.81 23.93 -17.08
N GLY A 667 -7.86 23.32 -16.54
CA GLY A 667 -8.95 22.69 -17.32
C GLY A 667 -8.55 21.42 -18.08
N ILE A 668 -7.38 20.84 -17.78
CA ILE A 668 -6.81 19.72 -18.54
C ILE A 668 -7.49 18.42 -18.15
N GLN A 669 -8.03 17.73 -19.15
CA GLN A 669 -8.65 16.41 -19.02
C GLN A 669 -7.79 15.35 -19.70
N VAL A 670 -7.71 14.19 -19.06
CA VAL A 670 -6.94 13.02 -19.49
C VAL A 670 -7.79 11.77 -19.39
N ARG A 671 -7.59 10.80 -20.30
CA ARG A 671 -8.39 9.56 -20.42
C ARG A 671 -8.30 8.64 -19.20
N ASP A 672 -7.25 8.81 -18.43
CA ASP A 672 -6.96 8.14 -17.16
C ASP A 672 -6.41 9.23 -16.22
N ARG A 673 -6.65 9.19 -14.91
CA ARG A 673 -6.09 10.22 -14.00
C ARG A 673 -4.56 10.22 -14.03
N GLU A 674 -3.99 9.05 -14.24
CA GLU A 674 -2.63 8.73 -13.79
C GLU A 674 -1.62 8.78 -14.93
N LEU A 675 -2.14 9.07 -16.13
CA LEU A 675 -1.57 10.08 -17.02
C LEU A 675 -1.67 11.49 -16.40
N ALA A 676 -1.25 11.63 -15.13
CA ALA A 676 -1.28 12.89 -14.41
C ALA A 676 -0.19 13.78 -15.02
N SER A 677 -0.61 14.74 -15.84
CA SER A 677 0.29 15.53 -16.68
C SER A 677 -0.13 16.99 -16.71
N LEU A 678 0.74 17.87 -16.21
CA LEU A 678 0.66 19.30 -16.51
C LEU A 678 1.49 19.65 -17.75
N PRO A 679 1.23 20.78 -18.42
CA PRO A 679 2.06 21.24 -19.52
C PRO A 679 3.49 21.40 -19.01
N PHE A 680 4.47 20.90 -19.75
CA PHE A 680 5.86 20.84 -19.29
C PHE A 680 6.38 22.21 -18.82
N ASN A 681 6.00 23.28 -19.52
CA ASN A 681 6.41 24.67 -19.24
C ASN A 681 5.58 25.36 -18.12
N SER A 682 4.66 24.66 -17.47
CA SER A 682 3.97 25.18 -16.27
C SER A 682 4.92 25.24 -15.06
N ARG A 683 4.60 26.10 -14.09
CA ARG A 683 5.40 26.23 -12.85
C ARG A 683 5.51 24.88 -12.13
N GLU A 684 4.40 24.16 -12.04
CA GLU A 684 4.30 22.81 -11.49
C GLU A 684 5.12 21.81 -12.32
N GLY A 685 4.97 21.81 -13.65
CA GLY A 685 5.74 20.96 -14.57
C GLY A 685 7.26 21.10 -14.39
N GLN A 686 7.73 22.35 -14.33
CA GLN A 686 9.14 22.66 -14.07
C GLN A 686 9.59 22.33 -12.63
N ASN A 687 8.72 22.52 -11.62
CA ASN A 687 9.02 22.08 -10.25
C ASN A 687 9.22 20.55 -10.19
N TYR A 688 8.32 19.77 -10.82
CA TYR A 688 8.46 18.32 -10.89
C TYR A 688 9.72 17.94 -11.65
N TYR A 689 9.98 18.54 -12.82
CA TYR A 689 11.18 18.23 -13.59
C TYR A 689 12.45 18.46 -12.78
N GLY A 690 12.53 19.57 -12.03
CA GLY A 690 13.66 19.84 -11.12
C GLY A 690 13.79 18.85 -9.95
N ALA A 691 12.69 18.36 -9.39
CA ALA A 691 12.74 17.34 -8.34
C ALA A 691 13.04 15.93 -8.89
N MET A 692 12.48 15.58 -10.05
CA MET A 692 12.73 14.34 -10.79
C MET A 692 14.20 14.27 -11.25
N ALA A 693 14.74 15.39 -11.71
CA ALA A 693 16.17 15.57 -12.00
C ALA A 693 17.03 15.33 -10.73
N CYS A 694 16.64 15.85 -9.56
CA CYS A 694 17.28 15.49 -8.30
C CYS A 694 17.20 13.98 -7.99
N ALA A 695 16.06 13.33 -8.23
CA ALA A 695 15.90 11.89 -8.04
C ALA A 695 16.80 11.05 -8.96
N ALA A 696 16.99 11.50 -10.20
CA ALA A 696 17.89 10.89 -11.17
C ALA A 696 19.37 11.11 -10.80
N ASN A 697 19.75 12.34 -10.42
CA ASN A 697 21.08 12.66 -9.90
C ASN A 697 21.44 11.81 -8.68
N PHE A 698 20.53 11.66 -7.72
CA PHE A 698 20.69 10.74 -6.60
C PHE A 698 20.87 9.29 -7.05
N ALA A 699 20.15 8.82 -8.08
CA ALA A 699 20.34 7.48 -8.61
C ALA A 699 21.73 7.29 -9.24
N PHE A 700 22.16 8.23 -10.09
CA PHE A 700 23.50 8.22 -10.68
C PHE A 700 24.60 8.23 -9.60
N VAL A 701 24.47 9.09 -8.57
CA VAL A 701 25.44 9.17 -7.47
C VAL A 701 25.42 7.92 -6.58
N ASN A 702 24.23 7.39 -6.24
CA ASN A 702 24.12 6.13 -5.48
C ASN A 702 24.84 4.98 -6.20
N ARG A 703 24.76 4.95 -7.53
CA ARG A 703 25.50 3.99 -8.36
C ARG A 703 27.00 4.33 -8.46
N GLN A 704 27.37 5.61 -8.51
CA GLN A 704 28.76 6.06 -8.54
C GLN A 704 29.55 5.67 -7.28
N VAL A 705 28.95 5.86 -6.10
CA VAL A 705 29.58 5.46 -4.82
C VAL A 705 29.69 3.93 -4.69
N ILE A 706 28.82 3.17 -5.36
CA ILE A 706 28.97 1.72 -5.49
C ILE A 706 30.15 1.37 -6.44
N VAL A 707 30.43 2.16 -7.47
CA VAL A 707 31.62 1.97 -8.34
C VAL A 707 32.92 2.22 -7.59
N GLN A 708 33.00 3.24 -6.73
CA GLN A 708 34.22 3.42 -5.91
C GLN A 708 34.45 2.25 -4.95
N LYS A 709 33.39 1.70 -4.35
CA LYS A 709 33.47 0.48 -3.52
C LYS A 709 33.83 -0.78 -4.32
N ILE A 710 33.52 -0.81 -5.62
CA ILE A 710 33.99 -1.86 -6.54
C ILE A 710 35.49 -1.69 -6.83
N ARG A 711 35.96 -0.47 -7.13
CA ARG A 711 37.38 -0.16 -7.32
C ARG A 711 38.20 -0.51 -6.07
N GLU A 712 37.73 -0.10 -4.89
CA GLU A 712 38.28 -0.45 -3.58
C GLU A 712 38.41 -1.98 -3.39
N ALA A 713 37.36 -2.75 -3.72
CA ALA A 713 37.36 -4.20 -3.59
C ALA A 713 38.37 -4.87 -4.53
N PHE A 714 38.35 -4.51 -5.82
CA PHE A 714 39.28 -5.05 -6.81
C PHE A 714 40.73 -4.68 -6.48
N GLY A 715 41.01 -3.41 -6.15
CA GLY A 715 42.37 -2.96 -5.85
C GLY A 715 42.97 -3.70 -4.64
N ARG A 716 42.17 -3.92 -3.58
CA ARG A 716 42.58 -4.75 -2.44
C ARG A 716 42.85 -6.20 -2.83
N VAL A 717 41.98 -6.83 -3.61
CA VAL A 717 42.07 -8.26 -3.96
C VAL A 717 43.16 -8.55 -4.99
N PHE A 718 43.44 -7.64 -5.92
CA PHE A 718 44.49 -7.80 -6.93
C PHE A 718 45.85 -7.19 -6.53
N HIS A 719 45.90 -6.41 -5.44
CA HIS A 719 47.08 -5.65 -5.00
C HIS A 719 47.65 -4.75 -6.11
N ARG A 720 46.76 -4.19 -6.93
CA ARG A 720 47.03 -3.28 -8.05
C ARG A 720 46.15 -2.06 -7.87
N ASP A 721 46.61 -0.90 -8.34
CA ASP A 721 45.75 0.28 -8.37
C ASP A 721 44.54 0.05 -9.32
N PRO A 722 43.32 0.52 -9.00
CA PRO A 722 42.16 0.33 -9.86
C PRO A 722 42.28 0.99 -11.26
N GLU A 723 43.05 2.07 -11.43
CA GLU A 723 43.38 2.64 -12.74
C GLU A 723 44.29 1.68 -13.52
N ALA A 724 45.28 1.08 -12.86
CA ALA A 724 46.10 0.01 -13.43
C ALA A 724 45.31 -1.29 -13.69
N LEU A 725 44.06 -1.38 -13.22
CA LEU A 725 43.06 -2.41 -13.56
C LEU A 725 42.04 -1.95 -14.62
N ASP A 726 42.22 -0.75 -15.20
CA ASP A 726 41.38 -0.17 -16.27
C ASP A 726 39.88 -0.15 -15.89
N MET A 727 39.60 0.17 -14.62
CA MET A 727 38.26 0.10 -14.01
C MET A 727 37.35 1.29 -14.33
N HIS A 728 37.38 1.72 -15.58
CA HIS A 728 36.51 2.78 -16.10
C HIS A 728 35.08 2.27 -16.26
N LEU A 729 34.12 3.19 -16.36
CA LEU A 729 32.75 2.83 -16.73
C LEU A 729 32.70 2.30 -18.17
N VAL A 730 31.66 1.51 -18.48
CA VAL A 730 31.24 1.27 -19.87
C VAL A 730 30.08 2.19 -20.18
N TYR A 731 29.01 2.09 -19.38
CA TYR A 731 27.92 3.06 -19.43
C TYR A 731 27.02 3.00 -18.18
N ASP A 732 26.36 4.10 -17.88
CA ASP A 732 25.19 4.15 -17.01
C ASP A 732 24.02 4.76 -17.79
N VAL A 733 22.87 4.07 -17.77
CA VAL A 733 21.64 4.49 -18.44
C VAL A 733 20.44 4.25 -17.52
N CYS A 734 19.53 5.21 -17.49
CA CYS A 734 18.28 5.11 -16.74
C CYS A 734 17.19 4.40 -17.58
N HIS A 735 16.37 3.57 -16.92
CA HIS A 735 15.20 2.95 -17.55
C HIS A 735 13.84 3.37 -16.96
N ASN A 736 13.84 4.30 -16.01
CA ASN A 736 12.66 4.96 -15.44
C ASN A 736 12.98 6.46 -15.31
N ILE A 737 12.71 7.25 -16.36
CA ILE A 737 13.14 8.65 -16.49
C ILE A 737 12.22 9.43 -17.44
N ALA A 738 12.16 10.75 -17.32
CA ALA A 738 11.61 11.64 -18.33
C ALA A 738 12.66 12.71 -18.68
N LYS A 739 12.96 12.94 -19.97
CA LYS A 739 13.99 13.88 -20.41
C LYS A 739 13.56 14.70 -21.62
N VAL A 740 13.96 15.96 -21.65
CA VAL A 740 13.79 16.83 -22.83
C VAL A 740 14.84 16.44 -23.87
N GLU A 741 14.39 16.01 -25.04
CA GLU A 741 15.24 15.47 -26.11
C GLU A 741 14.74 15.97 -27.48
N ARG A 742 15.63 16.07 -28.47
CA ARG A 742 15.28 16.49 -29.83
C ARG A 742 15.13 15.29 -30.75
N HIS A 743 14.02 15.24 -31.47
CA HIS A 743 13.65 14.14 -32.36
C HIS A 743 13.09 14.68 -33.67
N THR A 744 13.00 13.84 -34.70
CA THR A 744 12.32 14.21 -35.96
C THR A 744 10.93 13.59 -35.96
N TYR A 745 9.91 14.39 -36.24
CA TYR A 745 8.51 13.96 -36.32
C TYR A 745 7.85 14.66 -37.52
N ASP A 746 7.16 13.89 -38.38
CA ASP A 746 6.58 14.36 -39.65
C ASP A 746 7.54 15.25 -40.47
N GLY A 747 8.81 14.83 -40.58
CA GLY A 747 9.87 15.53 -41.30
C GLY A 747 10.42 16.79 -40.64
N SER A 748 9.91 17.18 -39.47
CA SER A 748 10.29 18.38 -38.73
C SER A 748 11.04 18.06 -37.43
N THR A 749 12.02 18.87 -37.05
CA THR A 749 12.69 18.73 -35.74
C THR A 749 11.79 19.26 -34.62
N VAL A 750 11.50 18.41 -33.63
CA VAL A 750 10.70 18.73 -32.45
C VAL A 750 11.51 18.53 -31.17
N GLU A 751 11.26 19.37 -30.15
CA GLU A 751 11.83 19.21 -28.81
C GLU A 751 10.73 18.64 -27.89
N ALA A 752 10.95 17.45 -27.33
CA ALA A 752 9.92 16.64 -26.69
C ALA A 752 10.37 16.11 -25.31
N ILE A 753 9.44 16.04 -24.36
CA ILE A 753 9.65 15.43 -23.04
C ILE A 753 9.41 13.91 -23.12
N VAL A 754 10.44 13.16 -23.52
CA VAL A 754 10.37 11.71 -23.74
C VAL A 754 10.32 10.99 -22.39
N HIS A 755 9.24 10.26 -22.15
CA HIS A 755 9.01 9.47 -20.93
C HIS A 755 9.35 8.00 -21.19
N ARG A 756 10.24 7.41 -20.38
CA ARG A 756 10.62 5.99 -20.45
C ARG A 756 10.40 5.32 -19.10
N LYS A 757 9.61 4.24 -19.05
CA LYS A 757 9.36 3.40 -17.86
C LYS A 757 9.49 1.94 -18.23
N GLY A 758 10.49 1.25 -17.69
CA GLY A 758 10.89 -0.08 -18.16
C GLY A 758 11.45 -0.08 -19.59
N ALA A 759 12.02 1.05 -20.03
CA ALA A 759 12.60 1.22 -21.37
C ALA A 759 13.84 2.12 -21.28
N THR A 760 14.82 1.87 -22.15
CA THR A 760 16.18 2.43 -22.08
C THR A 760 16.44 3.35 -23.27
N ARG A 761 17.19 4.45 -23.09
CA ARG A 761 17.60 5.30 -24.22
C ARG A 761 18.56 4.55 -25.15
N SER A 762 18.38 4.73 -26.45
CA SER A 762 19.05 3.98 -27.52
C SER A 762 19.41 4.90 -28.68
N PHE A 763 20.12 5.99 -28.38
CA PHE A 763 20.45 7.01 -29.38
C PHE A 763 21.43 6.50 -30.45
N GLY A 764 21.13 6.80 -31.72
CA GLY A 764 21.94 6.39 -32.87
C GLY A 764 23.21 7.21 -33.09
N PRO A 765 24.11 6.76 -33.98
CA PRO A 765 25.35 7.46 -34.34
C PRO A 765 25.13 8.95 -34.67
N GLY A 766 26.14 9.76 -34.39
CA GLY A 766 26.17 11.21 -34.64
C GLY A 766 25.39 12.07 -33.63
N HIS A 767 24.49 11.49 -32.82
CA HIS A 767 23.59 12.29 -31.98
C HIS A 767 24.33 13.13 -30.92
N PRO A 768 24.06 14.45 -30.80
CA PRO A 768 24.86 15.36 -29.96
C PRO A 768 24.87 14.98 -28.48
N ASP A 769 23.72 14.57 -27.94
CA ASP A 769 23.54 14.22 -26.51
C ASP A 769 24.13 12.83 -26.14
N ILE A 770 24.78 12.15 -27.08
CA ILE A 770 25.67 11.04 -26.77
C ILE A 770 27.00 11.63 -26.29
N PRO A 771 27.56 11.17 -25.15
CA PRO A 771 28.86 11.62 -24.68
C PRO A 771 29.96 11.42 -25.74
N PRO A 772 31.00 12.30 -25.77
CA PRO A 772 32.02 12.29 -26.82
C PRO A 772 32.64 10.92 -27.15
N PRO A 773 32.95 10.03 -26.19
CA PRO A 773 33.49 8.71 -26.48
C PRO A 773 32.63 7.87 -27.43
N TYR A 774 31.30 8.00 -27.40
CA TYR A 774 30.38 7.09 -28.12
C TYR A 774 29.67 7.74 -29.30
N ARG A 775 29.83 9.05 -29.51
CA ARG A 775 29.05 9.80 -30.51
C ARG A 775 29.22 9.26 -31.93
N SER A 776 30.39 8.76 -32.30
CA SER A 776 30.65 8.19 -33.63
C SER A 776 29.94 6.85 -33.88
N VAL A 777 29.64 6.08 -32.83
CA VAL A 777 29.16 4.69 -32.95
C VAL A 777 27.71 4.47 -32.50
N GLY A 778 27.14 5.43 -31.76
CA GLY A 778 25.83 5.30 -31.11
C GLY A 778 25.97 5.03 -29.61
N GLN A 779 24.89 5.24 -28.86
CA GLN A 779 24.93 5.15 -27.39
C GLN A 779 25.02 3.68 -26.94
N PRO A 780 25.87 3.32 -25.96
CA PRO A 780 25.80 2.02 -25.32
C PRO A 780 24.42 1.76 -24.69
N VAL A 781 23.97 0.53 -24.80
CA VAL A 781 22.69 0.03 -24.31
C VAL A 781 22.96 -1.22 -23.48
N ILE A 782 22.48 -1.23 -22.23
CA ILE A 782 22.70 -2.32 -21.28
C ILE A 782 21.36 -3.00 -21.03
N ILE A 783 21.27 -4.31 -21.30
CA ILE A 783 20.04 -5.10 -21.09
C ILE A 783 20.33 -6.24 -20.13
N GLY A 784 19.74 -6.18 -18.94
CA GLY A 784 19.93 -7.15 -17.87
C GLY A 784 19.11 -8.43 -18.10
N GLY A 785 19.76 -9.59 -18.07
CA GLY A 785 19.08 -10.89 -18.12
C GLY A 785 18.73 -11.41 -16.73
N SER A 786 19.53 -12.33 -16.21
CA SER A 786 19.37 -12.94 -14.88
C SER A 786 20.74 -13.38 -14.33
N MET A 787 20.82 -13.69 -13.03
CA MET A 787 22.09 -14.10 -12.41
C MET A 787 22.66 -15.44 -12.88
N GLU A 788 21.92 -16.21 -13.69
CA GLU A 788 22.44 -17.41 -14.36
C GLU A 788 22.68 -17.21 -15.86
N THR A 789 21.94 -16.29 -16.50
CA THR A 789 21.99 -16.09 -17.97
C THR A 789 22.84 -14.89 -18.38
N GLY A 790 23.19 -14.02 -17.42
CA GLY A 790 23.99 -12.83 -17.66
C GLY A 790 23.21 -11.70 -18.32
N SER A 791 23.89 -10.92 -19.15
CA SER A 791 23.38 -9.67 -19.73
C SER A 791 23.97 -9.42 -21.11
N TYR A 792 23.51 -8.37 -21.80
CA TYR A 792 24.06 -7.97 -23.10
C TYR A 792 24.43 -6.49 -23.10
N LEU A 793 25.49 -6.18 -23.85
CA LEU A 793 25.86 -4.85 -24.28
C LEU A 793 25.50 -4.72 -25.78
N LEU A 794 24.74 -3.67 -26.08
CA LEU A 794 24.26 -3.32 -27.41
C LEU A 794 24.60 -1.85 -27.70
N VAL A 795 24.30 -1.38 -28.91
CA VAL A 795 24.41 0.04 -29.29
C VAL A 795 23.09 0.55 -29.89
N GLY A 796 22.76 1.81 -29.64
CA GLY A 796 21.63 2.50 -30.27
C GLY A 796 21.83 2.78 -31.76
N THR A 797 20.74 3.02 -32.48
CA THR A 797 20.73 3.06 -33.95
C THR A 797 19.94 4.25 -34.49
N HIS A 798 20.14 4.61 -35.77
CA HIS A 798 19.30 5.61 -36.45
C HIS A 798 17.83 5.20 -36.47
N ARG A 799 17.53 3.92 -36.73
CA ARG A 799 16.17 3.38 -36.72
C ARG A 799 15.46 3.52 -35.37
N ALA A 800 16.19 3.49 -34.25
CA ALA A 800 15.62 3.81 -32.95
C ALA A 800 15.17 5.28 -32.86
N MET A 801 15.97 6.21 -33.40
CA MET A 801 15.59 7.64 -33.47
C MET A 801 14.34 7.85 -34.32
N GLU A 802 14.20 7.08 -35.41
CA GLU A 802 13.08 7.15 -36.37
C GLU A 802 11.79 6.51 -35.81
N GLU A 803 11.85 5.30 -35.24
CA GLU A 803 10.66 4.52 -34.87
C GLU A 803 10.27 4.61 -33.38
N THR A 804 11.20 4.91 -32.46
CA THR A 804 10.98 4.72 -31.01
C THR A 804 11.41 5.91 -30.14
N PHE A 805 11.61 7.10 -30.71
CA PHE A 805 12.20 8.27 -30.04
C PHE A 805 13.54 7.89 -29.35
N GLY A 806 14.37 7.13 -30.05
CA GLY A 806 15.65 6.63 -29.55
C GLY A 806 15.50 5.74 -28.31
N SER A 807 14.68 4.70 -28.37
CA SER A 807 14.36 3.84 -27.21
C SER A 807 14.38 2.34 -27.51
N THR A 808 14.76 1.52 -26.52
CA THR A 808 14.78 0.05 -26.59
C THR A 808 14.44 -0.58 -25.22
N ALA A 809 14.50 -1.91 -25.10
CA ALA A 809 14.22 -2.64 -23.88
C ALA A 809 15.28 -2.41 -22.77
N HIS A 810 14.91 -2.69 -21.50
CA HIS A 810 15.80 -2.55 -20.34
C HIS A 810 16.30 -3.88 -19.75
N GLY A 811 15.59 -4.98 -20.01
CA GLY A 811 15.90 -6.28 -19.44
C GLY A 811 15.07 -7.39 -20.08
N SER A 812 15.42 -8.63 -19.76
CA SER A 812 14.69 -9.85 -20.16
C SER A 812 13.21 -9.80 -19.81
N GLY A 813 12.87 -9.24 -18.64
CA GLY A 813 11.52 -9.33 -18.07
C GLY A 813 11.20 -10.73 -17.54
N ARG A 814 10.22 -10.83 -16.65
CA ARG A 814 9.93 -12.06 -15.90
C ARG A 814 8.91 -12.93 -16.62
N THR A 815 9.27 -14.19 -16.88
CA THR A 815 8.32 -15.29 -17.22
C THR A 815 7.69 -15.82 -15.94
N MET A 816 8.50 -15.90 -14.89
CA MET A 816 8.07 -16.14 -13.53
C MET A 816 8.51 -14.93 -12.70
N SER A 817 7.55 -14.16 -12.22
CA SER A 817 7.32 -14.05 -10.77
C SER A 817 8.37 -14.63 -9.80
N ARG A 818 8.57 -14.07 -8.60
CA ARG A 818 9.64 -14.52 -7.67
C ARG A 818 9.44 -15.92 -7.06
N THR A 819 8.82 -16.03 -5.89
CA THR A 819 8.99 -17.08 -4.86
C THR A 819 8.93 -18.60 -5.24
N ALA A 820 8.53 -19.04 -6.46
CA ALA A 820 8.61 -20.46 -6.91
C ALA A 820 9.82 -20.70 -7.81
N ALA A 821 10.53 -19.66 -8.21
CA ALA A 821 11.96 -19.80 -8.36
C ALA A 821 12.55 -20.43 -7.06
N LYS A 822 12.09 -20.01 -5.86
CA LYS A 822 12.42 -20.67 -4.56
C LYS A 822 11.78 -22.04 -4.30
N LYS A 823 10.62 -22.36 -4.90
CA LYS A 823 9.97 -23.69 -4.77
C LYS A 823 10.65 -24.72 -5.67
N THR A 824 10.86 -24.37 -6.94
CA THR A 824 11.49 -25.24 -7.95
C THR A 824 13.01 -25.29 -7.79
N VAL A 825 13.62 -24.25 -7.23
CA VAL A 825 15.05 -24.18 -6.94
C VAL A 825 15.28 -23.69 -5.52
N ARG A 826 15.80 -24.54 -4.63
CA ARG A 826 16.19 -24.10 -3.27
C ARG A 826 17.42 -23.22 -3.36
N GLY A 827 17.53 -22.18 -2.52
CA GLY A 827 18.66 -21.23 -2.57
C GLY A 827 20.04 -21.88 -2.48
N TYR A 828 20.23 -22.86 -1.61
CA TYR A 828 21.48 -23.63 -1.52
C TYR A 828 21.74 -24.53 -2.73
N ASP A 829 20.70 -25.13 -3.34
CA ASP A 829 20.85 -25.93 -4.56
C ASP A 829 21.11 -25.05 -5.78
N LEU A 830 20.55 -23.84 -5.81
CA LEU A 830 20.82 -22.82 -6.82
C LEU A 830 22.26 -22.30 -6.68
N GLN A 831 22.68 -21.91 -5.47
CA GLN A 831 24.05 -21.51 -5.17
C GLN A 831 25.05 -22.61 -5.55
N ARG A 832 24.73 -23.88 -5.26
CA ARG A 832 25.60 -25.01 -5.66
C ARG A 832 25.61 -25.23 -7.17
N LYS A 833 24.46 -25.20 -7.86
CA LYS A 833 24.39 -25.28 -9.34
C LYS A 833 25.08 -24.11 -10.04
N MET A 834 25.00 -22.92 -9.46
CA MET A 834 25.76 -21.75 -9.91
C MET A 834 27.27 -21.98 -9.70
N GLN A 835 27.68 -22.50 -8.55
CA GLN A 835 29.08 -22.85 -8.27
C GLN A 835 29.60 -23.96 -9.21
N GLU A 836 28.79 -24.98 -9.51
CA GLU A 836 29.04 -26.05 -10.50
C GLU A 836 29.24 -25.44 -11.92
N LYS A 837 28.48 -24.41 -12.28
CA LYS A 837 28.66 -23.58 -13.49
C LYS A 837 29.83 -22.58 -13.41
N GLY A 838 30.53 -22.48 -12.28
CA GLY A 838 31.63 -21.53 -12.06
C GLY A 838 31.21 -20.10 -11.67
N ILE A 839 29.98 -19.91 -11.19
CA ILE A 839 29.39 -18.64 -10.76
C ILE A 839 29.32 -18.61 -9.22
N TYR A 840 30.17 -17.81 -8.55
CA TYR A 840 30.07 -17.62 -7.10
C TYR A 840 28.98 -16.60 -6.76
N VAL A 841 28.23 -16.80 -5.66
CA VAL A 841 27.16 -15.87 -5.26
C VAL A 841 27.00 -15.68 -3.76
N LYS A 842 26.88 -14.41 -3.36
CA LYS A 842 26.36 -13.94 -2.07
C LYS A 842 24.99 -13.30 -2.24
N ALA A 843 24.14 -13.52 -1.25
CA ALA A 843 22.84 -12.87 -1.15
C ALA A 843 22.53 -12.56 0.32
N ALA A 844 21.84 -11.45 0.59
CA ALA A 844 21.39 -11.09 1.92
C ALA A 844 20.48 -12.18 2.54
N THR A 845 19.75 -12.92 1.71
CA THR A 845 19.09 -14.17 2.09
C THR A 845 19.19 -15.22 0.98
N MET A 846 19.30 -16.51 1.34
CA MET A 846 19.16 -17.62 0.38
C MET A 846 17.76 -17.68 -0.24
N ASP A 847 16.77 -17.13 0.46
CA ASP A 847 15.41 -16.92 -0.06
C ASP A 847 15.43 -15.91 -1.22
N GLY A 848 15.98 -14.71 -1.03
CA GLY A 848 16.13 -13.69 -2.09
C GLY A 848 17.00 -14.14 -3.26
N LEU A 849 18.03 -14.95 -3.00
CA LEU A 849 18.80 -15.62 -4.06
C LEU A 849 17.89 -16.47 -4.94
N ALA A 850 17.09 -17.34 -4.31
CA ALA A 850 16.20 -18.25 -5.02
C ALA A 850 15.01 -17.54 -5.68
N GLU A 851 14.71 -16.30 -5.34
CA GLU A 851 13.72 -15.46 -6.04
C GLU A 851 14.19 -14.98 -7.42
N GLU A 852 15.49 -14.96 -7.67
CA GLU A 852 16.13 -14.40 -8.86
C GLU A 852 16.73 -15.45 -9.81
N ALA A 853 16.37 -16.74 -9.62
CA ALA A 853 16.84 -17.85 -10.47
C ALA A 853 16.57 -17.61 -11.96
N GLY A 854 17.47 -18.09 -12.84
CA GLY A 854 17.44 -17.72 -14.25
C GLY A 854 16.20 -18.19 -15.01
N MET A 855 15.65 -19.35 -14.61
CA MET A 855 14.39 -19.86 -15.17
C MET A 855 13.17 -18.94 -14.92
N ALA A 856 13.29 -17.96 -14.03
CA ALA A 856 12.24 -16.99 -13.71
C ALA A 856 12.15 -15.82 -14.70
N TYR A 857 13.12 -15.71 -15.61
CA TYR A 857 13.21 -14.65 -16.61
C TYR A 857 12.92 -15.20 -18.02
N LYS A 858 12.56 -14.30 -18.95
CA LYS A 858 12.60 -14.66 -20.38
C LYS A 858 14.03 -15.00 -20.77
N ASP A 859 14.20 -15.77 -21.84
CA ASP A 859 15.51 -15.85 -22.48
C ASP A 859 15.90 -14.45 -22.95
N ILE A 860 16.91 -13.89 -22.29
CA ILE A 860 17.52 -12.59 -22.59
C ILE A 860 17.98 -12.54 -24.05
N SER A 861 18.43 -13.68 -24.60
CA SER A 861 18.89 -13.82 -25.98
C SER A 861 17.74 -13.56 -26.96
N GLN A 862 16.53 -14.07 -26.71
CA GLN A 862 15.35 -13.84 -27.55
C GLN A 862 14.88 -12.39 -27.52
N VAL A 863 14.91 -11.74 -26.34
CA VAL A 863 14.55 -10.33 -26.20
C VAL A 863 15.53 -9.46 -26.99
N VAL A 864 16.83 -9.71 -26.82
CA VAL A 864 17.91 -9.01 -27.54
C VAL A 864 17.83 -9.24 -29.05
N GLU A 865 17.63 -10.48 -29.49
CA GLU A 865 17.46 -10.83 -30.91
C GLU A 865 16.24 -10.12 -31.53
N THR A 866 15.17 -9.91 -30.75
CA THR A 866 13.99 -9.18 -31.23
C THR A 866 14.30 -7.69 -31.44
N MET A 867 15.05 -7.04 -30.54
CA MET A 867 15.43 -5.62 -30.69
C MET A 867 16.46 -5.39 -31.81
N ASP A 868 17.37 -6.36 -32.00
CA ASP A 868 18.39 -6.37 -33.05
C ASP A 868 17.78 -6.59 -34.44
N ARG A 869 16.85 -7.55 -34.59
CA ARG A 869 16.10 -7.75 -35.84
C ARG A 869 15.08 -6.66 -36.14
N ALA A 870 14.55 -5.99 -35.11
CA ALA A 870 13.82 -4.73 -35.28
C ALA A 870 14.75 -3.56 -35.63
N GLY A 871 16.07 -3.72 -35.50
CA GLY A 871 17.07 -2.69 -35.83
C GLY A 871 17.12 -1.52 -34.85
N ILE A 872 16.39 -1.56 -33.73
CA ILE A 872 16.32 -0.47 -32.73
C ILE A 872 17.40 -0.54 -31.65
N SER A 873 18.20 -1.62 -31.61
CA SER A 873 19.48 -1.66 -30.90
C SER A 873 20.32 -2.85 -31.39
N LYS A 874 21.53 -2.60 -31.88
CA LYS A 874 22.42 -3.62 -32.46
C LYS A 874 23.23 -4.34 -31.38
N LYS A 875 23.33 -5.67 -31.43
CA LYS A 875 24.17 -6.51 -30.55
C LYS A 875 25.65 -6.14 -30.67
N VAL A 876 26.36 -6.08 -29.54
CA VAL A 876 27.83 -5.92 -29.51
C VAL A 876 28.48 -7.11 -28.80
N VAL A 877 28.17 -7.37 -27.53
CA VAL A 877 28.63 -8.57 -26.80
C VAL A 877 27.57 -9.13 -25.85
N ALA A 878 27.57 -10.46 -25.66
CA ALA A 878 26.96 -11.06 -24.48
C ALA A 878 27.97 -11.16 -23.32
N LEU A 879 27.45 -11.04 -22.11
CA LEU A 879 28.19 -11.06 -20.85
C LEU A 879 27.63 -12.19 -19.99
N ARG A 880 28.48 -13.14 -19.55
CA ARG A 880 28.10 -14.27 -18.69
C ARG A 880 28.54 -14.01 -17.24
N PRO A 881 27.75 -14.38 -16.22
CA PRO A 881 28.08 -14.12 -14.82
C PRO A 881 29.23 -15.02 -14.35
N ILE A 882 30.03 -14.52 -13.39
CA ILE A 882 31.03 -15.30 -12.64
C ILE A 882 31.01 -15.01 -11.13
N GLY A 883 30.53 -13.83 -10.72
CA GLY A 883 30.37 -13.43 -9.33
C GLY A 883 29.07 -12.64 -9.13
N ASN A 884 28.36 -12.83 -8.01
CA ASN A 884 27.03 -12.24 -7.81
C ASN A 884 26.81 -11.76 -6.37
N VAL A 885 26.20 -10.58 -6.21
CA VAL A 885 25.83 -9.92 -4.95
C VAL A 885 24.36 -9.52 -5.03
N LYS A 886 23.52 -10.06 -4.14
CA LYS A 886 22.05 -9.85 -4.08
C LYS A 886 21.60 -9.33 -2.71
N GLY A 887 20.52 -8.53 -2.70
CA GLY A 887 19.85 -8.04 -1.49
C GLY A 887 18.51 -8.68 -1.17
#